data_AF-A0A534AD87-F1
#
_entry.id   AF-A0A534AD87-F1
#
_cell.length_a   1.000
_cell.length_b   1.000
_cell.length_c   1.000
_cell.angle_alpha   90.00
_cell.angle_beta   90.00
_cell.angle_gamma   90.00
#
_symmetry.space_group_name_H-M   'P 1'
#
loop_
_entity.id
_entity.type
_entity.pdbx_description
1 polymer ?
#
loop_
_entity_poly.entity_id
_entity_poly.type
_entity_poly.pdbx_seq_one_letter_code
_entity_poly.pdbx_strand_id
1 'polypeptide(L)'
;MSISAEDYKLASGDGGVDRAWYLQKYPEVATAGVDPVEHYLLYGRAEGRDPRPDFSTSGYLDANTAIEGNPLVHYLRHGGKKVPPPEWQFAEDYRLAGGDGGVDRAWYLQKYPEVATAGVDPVEHYLRYGRSERRDPRPDFSTSGYLVANKEIEGNPLVHYLKRRMHNADLEETAVTDWYRLWEKGYLYPKGGQQPPANAAFGTPGIPKILFTGHEASRTGAPLILLRLMQAMQSLTGAELFLILERGGAMLGDYVQIAHVLVNHNGMLYLPNGPDLAQMLGSIAGPAPTLAICNSADGWRLTQALRKAGLPHIVSLVHERVMHYAPDVWRTIHRCSNRVVFPADAVKAATTAVLPDFHDASVAPQGLLDPKFGRRDRNAARVEVRSKLGLAPDTAIVLGCGTRDLRKGIDLFIQLAARVCAHATRRVHFVWLGAEQYGAYFERFIELDISQLNLSSIITLVGEVTDPEPYFLAADAFALTSRDDPFPCVTHEAMACALPIVVFDGAGGAKEAIASDCGIVVPYLDVPAMADALVAFVDNPAQFADMGKRAETRVRSTYRFLDYAEQIRHLCDDIRTQVSEPEQVRSVDDTRSRSEDSRVEARSERNQRMGIKQWFLALPGNIGRMIRAEQWWAYKLAPMYTVFYATAYLQSTSIVTIWPAAITLLLAIAPCAAYVSLINDVTDREDDRRAGKTNRMADRPLLQIALLLAAPLFIAAIFSMTWRDDVPLVAVYLSAWVAFSLYSIPPFRLKSRGVLGVFADACGSHVFPSLTAALLALRAAGKPDPVWIATLAVWALGCGVRGILWHQLYDFDADRKAAVQTFVVRHSRLAAVRLARAAFFVESLALAGLLWQTRSAWPAVFLSIYAVYVSLKARLWGMTIVIAEPRDRYTILGLEYYTALFPLGILLACALRSPGDWTFVVSHLIVFGAPVVSFMREGRLLAQTVLRSGIGARG
;
A
#
# COMPACT_ATOMS: atom_id res chain seq x y z
N MET A 1 -20.56 38.71 36.90
CA MET A 1 -20.08 39.52 35.76
C MET A 1 -20.95 40.76 35.71
N SER A 2 -20.39 41.96 35.80
CA SER A 2 -21.18 43.20 35.65
C SER A 2 -21.19 43.62 34.18
N ILE A 3 -22.37 43.90 33.63
CA ILE A 3 -22.51 44.50 32.29
C ILE A 3 -22.03 45.95 32.37
N SER A 4 -21.19 46.41 31.45
CA SER A 4 -20.82 47.84 31.41
C SER A 4 -22.01 48.66 30.91
N ALA A 5 -22.22 49.86 31.46
CA ALA A 5 -23.31 50.74 31.04
C ALA A 5 -23.23 51.10 29.54
N GLU A 6 -22.02 51.15 28.98
CA GLU A 6 -21.78 51.38 27.56
C GLU A 6 -22.18 50.17 26.69
N ASP A 7 -21.82 48.95 27.09
CA ASP A 7 -22.20 47.74 26.34
C ASP A 7 -23.71 47.53 26.36
N TYR A 8 -24.36 47.79 27.50
CA TYR A 8 -25.80 47.72 27.60
C TYR A 8 -26.48 48.77 26.71
N LYS A 9 -26.00 50.01 26.73
CA LYS A 9 -26.54 51.09 25.89
C LYS A 9 -26.36 50.78 24.40
N LEU A 10 -25.22 50.21 24.01
CA LEU A 10 -24.95 49.85 22.62
C LEU A 10 -25.82 48.67 22.16
N ALA A 11 -25.92 47.62 22.97
CA ALA A 11 -26.71 46.44 22.65
C ALA A 11 -28.23 46.66 22.79
N SER A 12 -28.67 47.75 23.41
CA SER A 12 -30.08 48.16 23.49
C SER A 12 -30.51 49.16 22.43
N GLY A 13 -29.56 49.73 21.67
CA GLY A 13 -29.80 50.69 20.59
C GLY A 13 -30.07 50.04 19.24
N ASP A 14 -30.11 50.87 18.18
CA ASP A 14 -30.36 50.42 16.81
C ASP A 14 -29.25 49.48 16.33
N GLY A 15 -29.64 48.30 15.83
CA GLY A 15 -28.70 47.21 15.50
C GLY A 15 -28.41 46.25 16.66
N GLY A 16 -28.85 46.58 17.88
CA GLY A 16 -28.74 45.76 19.09
C GLY A 16 -29.72 44.57 19.13
N VAL A 17 -29.93 44.01 20.33
CA VAL A 17 -30.82 42.86 20.55
C VAL A 17 -32.26 43.25 20.19
N ASP A 18 -32.88 42.50 19.28
CA ASP A 18 -34.30 42.66 18.98
C ASP A 18 -35.12 41.99 20.09
N ARG A 19 -35.61 42.77 21.04
CA ARG A 19 -36.30 42.26 22.23
C ARG A 19 -37.52 41.41 21.90
N ALA A 20 -38.33 41.84 20.93
CA ALA A 20 -39.58 41.15 20.59
C ALA A 20 -39.26 39.79 19.94
N TRP A 21 -38.33 39.79 19.00
CA TRP A 21 -37.90 38.57 18.34
C TRP A 21 -37.15 37.63 19.29
N TYR A 22 -36.29 38.17 20.16
CA TYR A 22 -35.52 37.38 21.11
C TYR A 22 -36.43 36.65 22.11
N LEU A 23 -37.45 37.32 22.65
CA LEU A 23 -38.43 36.69 23.54
C LEU A 23 -39.32 35.69 22.82
N GLN A 24 -39.66 35.96 21.55
CA GLN A 24 -40.42 35.02 20.73
C GLN A 24 -39.62 33.75 20.41
N LYS A 25 -38.32 33.90 20.09
CA LYS A 25 -37.42 32.80 19.77
C LYS A 25 -36.99 32.01 21.01
N TYR A 26 -36.95 32.66 22.17
CA TYR A 26 -36.53 32.07 23.44
C TYR A 26 -37.61 32.23 24.54
N PRO A 27 -38.70 31.44 24.48
CA PRO A 27 -39.86 31.59 25.36
C PRO A 27 -39.54 31.42 26.86
N GLU A 28 -38.49 30.69 27.21
CA GLU A 28 -38.03 30.53 28.58
C GLU A 28 -37.49 31.83 29.17
N VAL A 29 -36.90 32.71 28.36
CA VAL A 29 -36.46 34.04 28.79
C VAL A 29 -37.68 34.93 29.03
N ALA A 30 -38.70 34.81 28.17
CA ALA A 30 -39.98 35.48 28.34
C ALA A 30 -40.70 35.04 29.62
N THR A 31 -40.70 33.72 29.91
CA THR A 31 -41.31 33.14 31.11
C THR A 31 -40.56 33.56 32.38
N ALA A 32 -39.24 33.70 32.31
CA ALA A 32 -38.42 34.17 33.42
C ALA A 32 -38.52 35.69 33.67
N GLY A 33 -39.11 36.46 32.75
CA GLY A 33 -39.28 37.91 32.88
C GLY A 33 -37.99 38.71 32.87
N VAL A 34 -36.89 38.15 32.36
CA VAL A 34 -35.55 38.78 32.32
C VAL A 34 -35.45 39.69 31.10
N ASP A 35 -34.80 40.86 31.21
CA ASP A 35 -34.57 41.73 30.06
C ASP A 35 -33.72 41.01 28.98
N PRO A 36 -34.16 40.99 27.70
CA PRO A 36 -33.45 40.27 26.64
C PRO A 36 -32.04 40.77 26.38
N VAL A 37 -31.77 42.08 26.56
CA VAL A 37 -30.44 42.65 26.35
C VAL A 37 -29.51 42.19 27.47
N GLU A 38 -29.94 42.29 28.73
CA GLU A 38 -29.17 41.77 29.86
C GLU A 38 -28.92 40.27 29.74
N HIS A 39 -29.96 39.51 29.39
CA HIS A 39 -29.86 38.06 29.21
C HIS A 39 -28.83 37.71 28.13
N TYR A 40 -28.89 38.35 26.97
CA TYR A 40 -27.96 38.07 25.88
C TYR A 40 -26.51 38.43 26.25
N LEU A 41 -26.31 39.59 26.87
CA LEU A 41 -24.97 40.07 27.23
C LEU A 41 -24.29 39.19 28.29
N LEU A 42 -25.06 38.68 29.25
CA LEU A 42 -24.53 37.84 30.34
C LEU A 42 -24.45 36.35 29.99
N TYR A 43 -25.49 35.82 29.34
CA TYR A 43 -25.68 34.37 29.17
C TYR A 43 -25.82 33.98 27.70
N GLY A 44 -26.68 34.69 26.95
CA GLY A 44 -27.09 34.29 25.61
C GLY A 44 -25.93 34.14 24.63
N ARG A 45 -24.88 34.97 24.72
CA ARG A 45 -23.68 34.80 23.88
C ARG A 45 -22.95 33.46 24.12
N ALA A 46 -22.85 33.03 25.37
CA ALA A 46 -22.09 31.83 25.75
C ALA A 46 -22.89 30.56 25.42
N GLU A 47 -24.22 30.71 25.43
CA GLU A 47 -25.17 29.69 24.99
C GLU A 47 -25.32 29.66 23.45
N GLY A 48 -24.60 30.53 22.72
CA GLY A 48 -24.65 30.60 21.25
C GLY A 48 -25.99 31.09 20.70
N ARG A 49 -26.80 31.78 21.51
CA ARG A 49 -28.09 32.35 21.08
C ARG A 49 -27.87 33.50 20.12
N ASP A 50 -28.83 33.74 19.24
CA ASP A 50 -28.77 34.88 18.32
C ASP A 50 -29.55 36.05 18.93
N PRO A 51 -29.01 37.28 18.95
CA PRO A 51 -29.66 38.45 19.53
C PRO A 51 -30.74 39.07 18.63
N ARG A 52 -30.71 38.77 17.33
CA ARG A 52 -31.60 39.34 16.30
C ARG A 52 -31.62 38.43 15.06
N PRO A 53 -32.63 38.52 14.18
CA PRO A 53 -32.79 37.60 13.05
C PRO A 53 -31.64 37.60 12.04
N ASP A 54 -30.99 38.74 11.88
CA ASP A 54 -29.94 39.04 10.91
C ASP A 54 -28.51 38.97 11.49
N PHE A 55 -28.35 38.49 12.73
CA PHE A 55 -27.04 38.30 13.36
C PHE A 55 -26.90 36.91 13.96
N SER A 56 -25.90 36.15 13.51
CA SER A 56 -25.55 34.86 14.10
C SER A 56 -24.39 35.00 15.07
N THR A 57 -24.60 34.65 16.34
CA THR A 57 -23.55 34.71 17.37
C THR A 57 -22.43 33.71 17.07
N SER A 58 -22.78 32.46 16.76
CA SER A 58 -21.81 31.42 16.42
C SER A 58 -21.09 31.73 15.10
N GLY A 59 -21.83 32.13 14.06
CA GLY A 59 -21.24 32.48 12.77
C GLY A 59 -20.26 33.66 12.86
N TYR A 60 -20.56 34.65 13.71
CA TYR A 60 -19.65 35.78 13.94
C TYR A 60 -18.37 35.36 14.68
N LEU A 61 -18.48 34.47 15.68
CA LEU A 61 -17.34 33.94 16.44
C LEU A 61 -16.45 33.02 15.59
N ASP A 62 -17.04 32.21 14.71
CA ASP A 62 -16.29 31.34 13.79
C ASP A 62 -15.46 32.16 12.78
N ALA A 63 -16.02 33.27 12.29
CA ALA A 63 -15.31 34.17 11.39
C ALA A 63 -14.28 35.07 12.09
N ASN A 64 -14.42 35.27 13.41
CA ASN A 64 -13.60 36.21 14.19
C ASN A 64 -13.15 35.56 15.52
N THR A 65 -12.30 34.54 15.41
CA THR A 65 -11.89 33.66 16.53
C THR A 65 -11.03 34.33 17.61
N ALA A 66 -10.62 35.58 17.42
CA ALA A 66 -9.73 36.33 18.32
C ALA A 66 -10.41 37.50 19.05
N ILE A 67 -11.74 37.61 19.04
CA ILE A 67 -12.41 38.71 19.73
C ILE A 67 -12.44 38.52 21.25
N GLU A 68 -12.05 39.55 22.00
CA GLU A 68 -12.30 39.66 23.43
C GLU A 68 -13.58 40.48 23.67
N GLY A 69 -14.63 39.89 24.25
CA GLY A 69 -15.87 40.60 24.61
C GLY A 69 -17.17 39.98 24.10
N ASN A 70 -18.26 40.75 24.07
CA ASN A 70 -19.55 40.28 23.54
C ASN A 70 -19.55 40.42 22.00
N PRO A 71 -19.90 39.36 21.23
CA PRO A 71 -19.80 39.38 19.77
C PRO A 71 -20.69 40.42 19.10
N LEU A 72 -21.90 40.65 19.62
CA LEU A 72 -22.79 41.71 19.12
C LEU A 72 -22.22 43.10 19.40
N VAL A 73 -21.71 43.31 20.63
CA VAL A 73 -21.09 44.59 21.01
C VAL A 73 -19.85 44.86 20.15
N HIS A 74 -19.01 43.85 19.92
CA HIS A 74 -17.85 43.95 19.05
C HIS A 74 -18.25 44.30 17.61
N TYR A 75 -19.28 43.62 17.09
CA TYR A 75 -19.85 43.92 15.78
C TYR A 75 -20.34 45.37 15.65
N LEU A 76 -21.10 45.85 16.63
CA LEU A 76 -21.66 47.20 16.64
C LEU A 76 -20.58 48.28 16.80
N ARG A 77 -19.49 48.01 17.54
CA ARG A 77 -18.37 48.95 17.71
C ARG A 77 -17.47 49.07 16.49
N HIS A 78 -17.18 47.95 15.82
CA HIS A 78 -16.11 47.88 14.82
C HIS A 78 -16.59 47.74 13.37
N GLY A 79 -17.91 47.68 13.12
CA GLY A 79 -18.48 47.77 11.78
C GLY A 79 -17.95 46.73 10.79
N GLY A 80 -17.67 45.51 11.27
CA GLY A 80 -17.11 44.43 10.46
C GLY A 80 -18.02 44.03 9.29
N LYS A 81 -17.41 43.67 8.14
CA LYS A 81 -18.06 43.25 6.89
C LYS A 81 -19.36 42.47 7.15
N LYS A 82 -20.48 42.95 6.55
CA LYS A 82 -21.81 42.31 6.56
C LYS A 82 -21.72 40.78 6.59
N VAL A 83 -22.14 40.18 7.69
CA VAL A 83 -22.46 38.75 7.75
C VAL A 83 -23.80 38.58 7.03
N PRO A 84 -23.91 37.76 5.97
CA PRO A 84 -25.22 37.47 5.38
C PRO A 84 -26.07 36.73 6.41
N PRO A 85 -27.40 36.97 6.49
CA PRO A 85 -28.25 36.22 7.40
C PRO A 85 -28.18 34.71 7.10
N PRO A 86 -28.49 33.84 8.09
CA PRO A 86 -28.38 32.37 8.00
C PRO A 86 -29.16 31.70 6.85
N GLU A 87 -29.94 32.47 6.10
CA GLU A 87 -30.92 32.00 5.12
C GLU A 87 -30.31 31.62 3.76
N TRP A 88 -29.06 31.97 3.45
CA TRP A 88 -28.49 31.66 2.12
C TRP A 88 -28.13 30.18 1.91
N GLN A 89 -27.89 29.41 2.98
CA GLN A 89 -27.77 27.95 2.85
C GLN A 89 -29.12 27.22 2.96
N PHE A 90 -30.13 27.81 3.62
CA PHE A 90 -31.43 27.16 3.79
C PHE A 90 -32.40 27.42 2.63
N ALA A 91 -32.41 28.59 2.00
CA ALA A 91 -33.38 28.93 0.98
C ALA A 91 -33.23 28.06 -0.29
N GLU A 92 -32.00 27.79 -0.74
CA GLU A 92 -31.76 26.96 -1.91
C GLU A 92 -32.03 25.47 -1.63
N ASP A 93 -31.57 24.97 -0.49
CA ASP A 93 -31.80 23.59 -0.06
C ASP A 93 -33.29 23.33 0.20
N TYR A 94 -34.03 24.31 0.74
CA TYR A 94 -35.48 24.26 0.91
C TYR A 94 -36.23 24.30 -0.43
N ARG A 95 -35.78 25.12 -1.39
CA ARG A 95 -36.35 25.13 -2.75
C ARG A 95 -36.13 23.79 -3.46
N LEU A 96 -34.94 23.21 -3.37
CA LEU A 96 -34.61 21.90 -3.96
C LEU A 96 -35.37 20.75 -3.27
N ALA A 97 -35.33 20.69 -1.95
CA ALA A 97 -36.01 19.64 -1.20
C ALA A 97 -37.54 19.81 -1.21
N GLY A 98 -38.06 20.99 -1.52
CA GLY A 98 -39.49 21.27 -1.64
C GLY A 98 -40.06 21.14 -3.06
N GLY A 99 -39.20 20.97 -4.08
CA GLY A 99 -39.56 20.82 -5.49
C GLY A 99 -39.71 19.37 -5.94
N ASP A 100 -39.73 19.14 -7.26
CA ASP A 100 -39.92 17.81 -7.84
C ASP A 100 -38.79 16.85 -7.48
N GLY A 101 -39.15 15.65 -7.00
CA GLY A 101 -38.18 14.69 -6.44
C GLY A 101 -37.82 14.94 -4.97
N GLY A 102 -38.25 16.07 -4.40
CA GLY A 102 -38.10 16.46 -3.00
C GLY A 102 -38.94 15.66 -2.00
N VAL A 103 -39.15 16.21 -0.80
CA VAL A 103 -39.95 15.61 0.27
C VAL A 103 -41.41 15.48 -0.20
N ASP A 104 -41.95 14.26 -0.13
CA ASP A 104 -43.36 14.02 -0.37
C ASP A 104 -44.14 14.40 0.90
N ARG A 105 -44.71 15.61 0.91
CA ARG A 105 -45.33 16.19 2.11
C ARG A 105 -46.48 15.35 2.65
N ALA A 106 -47.34 14.83 1.78
CA ALA A 106 -48.51 14.06 2.18
C ALA A 106 -48.09 12.72 2.78
N TRP A 107 -47.15 12.02 2.11
CA TRP A 107 -46.64 10.76 2.60
C TRP A 107 -45.81 10.91 3.88
N TYR A 108 -45.00 11.98 3.98
CA TYR A 108 -44.15 12.23 5.14
C TYR A 108 -44.97 12.47 6.40
N LEU A 109 -46.06 13.24 6.32
CA LEU A 109 -46.98 13.47 7.43
C LEU A 109 -47.78 12.21 7.80
N GLN A 110 -48.15 11.39 6.81
CA GLN A 110 -48.82 10.12 7.05
C GLN A 110 -47.90 9.10 7.75
N LYS A 111 -46.63 9.04 7.34
CA LYS A 111 -45.63 8.14 7.91
C LYS A 111 -45.12 8.61 9.28
N TYR A 112 -45.15 9.91 9.55
CA TYR A 112 -44.68 10.53 10.79
C TYR A 112 -45.77 11.42 11.43
N PRO A 113 -46.79 10.81 12.08
CA PRO A 113 -47.97 11.50 12.60
C PRO A 113 -47.65 12.56 13.67
N GLU A 114 -46.53 12.43 14.37
CA GLU A 114 -46.05 13.41 15.35
C GLU A 114 -45.64 14.74 14.71
N VAL A 115 -45.12 14.70 13.47
CA VAL A 115 -44.79 15.91 12.70
C VAL A 115 -46.07 16.61 12.26
N ALA A 116 -47.11 15.84 11.91
CA ALA A 116 -48.44 16.36 11.60
C ALA A 116 -49.10 17.03 12.81
N THR A 117 -48.94 16.42 13.99
CA THR A 117 -49.49 16.96 15.25
C THR A 117 -48.77 18.24 15.68
N ALA A 118 -47.47 18.35 15.40
CA ALA A 118 -46.66 19.52 15.70
C ALA A 118 -46.87 20.69 14.71
N GLY A 119 -47.56 20.48 13.59
CA GLY A 119 -47.86 21.52 12.60
C GLY A 119 -46.64 22.07 11.85
N VAL A 120 -45.51 21.36 11.85
CA VAL A 120 -44.26 21.80 11.21
C VAL A 120 -44.27 21.41 9.72
N ASP A 121 -43.80 22.29 8.83
CA ASP A 121 -43.66 21.96 7.41
C ASP A 121 -42.73 20.74 7.20
N PRO A 122 -43.13 19.72 6.43
CA PRO A 122 -42.32 18.50 6.24
C PRO A 122 -40.96 18.71 5.60
N VAL A 123 -40.81 19.70 4.69
CA VAL A 123 -39.52 20.00 4.06
C VAL A 123 -38.59 20.63 5.07
N GLU A 124 -39.10 21.61 5.83
CA GLU A 124 -38.34 22.24 6.91
C GLU A 124 -37.93 21.22 7.97
N HIS A 125 -38.88 20.41 8.42
CA HIS A 125 -38.63 19.36 9.40
C HIS A 125 -37.56 18.39 8.91
N TYR A 126 -37.65 17.93 7.66
CA TYR A 126 -36.68 16.98 7.12
C TYR A 126 -35.27 17.58 7.00
N LEU A 127 -35.17 18.82 6.51
CA LEU A 127 -33.88 19.50 6.35
C LEU A 127 -33.18 19.76 7.67
N ARG A 128 -33.92 20.17 8.70
CA ARG A 128 -33.38 20.47 10.03
C ARG A 128 -33.14 19.22 10.88
N TYR A 129 -34.09 18.30 10.90
CA TYR A 129 -34.15 17.21 11.89
C TYR A 129 -34.24 15.82 11.25
N GLY A 130 -35.05 15.67 10.20
CA GLY A 130 -35.34 14.36 9.60
C GLY A 130 -34.11 13.62 9.07
N ARG A 131 -33.09 14.34 8.57
CA ARG A 131 -31.82 13.74 8.15
C ARG A 131 -31.06 13.07 9.30
N SER A 132 -30.95 13.74 10.45
CA SER A 132 -30.20 13.26 11.62
C SER A 132 -30.95 12.14 12.32
N GLU A 133 -32.28 12.21 12.27
CA GLU A 133 -33.19 11.17 12.76
C GLU A 133 -33.33 10.00 11.78
N ARG A 134 -32.68 10.07 10.62
CA ARG A 134 -32.71 9.07 9.56
C ARG A 134 -34.10 8.72 9.05
N ARG A 135 -35.03 9.68 9.12
CA ARG A 135 -36.36 9.58 8.52
C ARG A 135 -36.24 9.56 7.00
N ASP A 136 -37.15 8.91 6.31
CA ASP A 136 -37.17 8.91 4.85
C ASP A 136 -38.09 10.04 4.37
N PRO A 137 -37.66 10.92 3.46
CA PRO A 137 -38.44 12.06 2.98
C PRO A 137 -39.52 11.70 1.97
N ARG A 138 -39.44 10.51 1.36
CA ARG A 138 -40.34 10.01 0.31
C ARG A 138 -40.24 8.48 0.20
N PRO A 139 -41.22 7.78 -0.41
CA PRO A 139 -41.27 6.32 -0.44
C PRO A 139 -40.08 5.63 -1.15
N ASP A 140 -39.51 6.30 -2.14
CA ASP A 140 -38.48 5.84 -3.07
C ASP A 140 -37.08 6.37 -2.73
N PHE A 141 -36.91 7.11 -1.64
CA PHE A 141 -35.61 7.58 -1.17
C PHE A 141 -35.37 7.21 0.29
N SER A 142 -34.38 6.34 0.53
CA SER A 142 -33.95 6.02 1.89
C SER A 142 -32.80 6.91 2.34
N THR A 143 -33.03 7.71 3.38
CA THR A 143 -31.98 8.57 3.97
C THR A 143 -30.82 7.74 4.50
N SER A 144 -31.13 6.63 5.18
CA SER A 144 -30.12 5.70 5.69
C SER A 144 -29.35 5.01 4.57
N GLY A 145 -30.06 4.50 3.55
CA GLY A 145 -29.43 3.82 2.42
C GLY A 145 -28.51 4.76 1.62
N TYR A 146 -28.95 5.99 1.38
CA TYR A 146 -28.19 6.97 0.62
C TYR A 146 -26.90 7.42 1.32
N LEU A 147 -26.95 7.63 2.65
CA LEU A 147 -25.77 7.96 3.46
C LEU A 147 -24.77 6.81 3.58
N VAL A 148 -25.21 5.55 3.49
CA VAL A 148 -24.32 4.39 3.48
C VAL A 148 -23.55 4.29 2.16
N ALA A 149 -24.20 4.59 1.04
CA ALA A 149 -23.60 4.55 -0.29
C ALA A 149 -22.65 5.74 -0.55
N ASN A 150 -22.88 6.88 0.09
CA ASN A 150 -22.14 8.12 -0.13
C ASN A 150 -21.57 8.61 1.19
N LYS A 151 -20.42 8.06 1.62
CA LYS A 151 -19.90 8.23 2.99
C LYS A 151 -19.21 9.56 3.27
N GLU A 152 -19.05 10.40 2.25
CA GLU A 152 -18.25 11.64 2.30
C GLU A 152 -19.11 12.91 2.18
N ILE A 153 -20.44 12.82 2.28
CA ILE A 153 -21.31 14.01 2.19
C ILE A 153 -21.30 14.80 3.50
N GLU A 154 -20.93 16.07 3.43
CA GLU A 154 -21.03 17.03 4.55
C GLU A 154 -22.38 17.79 4.58
N GLY A 155 -23.34 17.46 3.70
CA GLY A 155 -24.63 18.17 3.51
C GLY A 155 -25.91 17.36 3.75
N ASN A 156 -27.11 17.92 3.45
CA ASN A 156 -28.37 17.18 3.55
C ASN A 156 -28.43 16.06 2.48
N PRO A 157 -28.70 14.79 2.84
CA PRO A 157 -28.61 13.66 1.92
C PRO A 157 -29.63 13.71 0.80
N LEU A 158 -30.86 14.19 1.05
CA LEU A 158 -31.85 14.38 -0.02
C LEU A 158 -31.43 15.51 -0.96
N VAL A 159 -30.91 16.62 -0.42
CA VAL A 159 -30.42 17.72 -1.25
C VAL A 159 -29.20 17.29 -2.06
N HIS A 160 -28.27 16.53 -1.48
CA HIS A 160 -27.15 15.95 -2.22
C HIS A 160 -27.65 14.95 -3.26
N TYR A 161 -28.65 14.14 -2.94
CA TYR A 161 -29.27 13.25 -3.92
C TYR A 161 -29.92 14.02 -5.05
N LEU A 162 -30.61 15.12 -4.78
CA LEU A 162 -31.25 15.93 -5.81
C LEU A 162 -30.24 16.75 -6.60
N LYS A 163 -29.21 17.32 -5.97
CA LYS A 163 -28.09 17.97 -6.64
C LYS A 163 -27.32 16.96 -7.48
N ARG A 164 -27.09 15.74 -6.99
CA ARG A 164 -26.47 14.65 -7.75
C ARG A 164 -27.41 14.05 -8.76
N ARG A 165 -28.73 14.07 -8.59
CA ARG A 165 -29.72 13.62 -9.59
C ARG A 165 -29.97 14.70 -10.63
N MET A 166 -29.73 15.97 -10.33
CA MET A 166 -29.68 17.05 -11.30
C MET A 166 -28.35 17.00 -12.03
N HIS A 167 -27.23 16.86 -11.32
CA HIS A 167 -25.90 16.63 -11.90
C HIS A 167 -25.82 15.30 -12.66
N ASN A 168 -26.52 14.25 -12.20
CA ASN A 168 -26.71 12.97 -12.88
C ASN A 168 -27.93 12.99 -13.79
N ALA A 169 -28.79 14.00 -13.84
CA ALA A 169 -29.72 14.15 -14.96
C ALA A 169 -28.94 14.83 -16.09
N ASP A 170 -28.03 15.74 -15.73
CA ASP A 170 -27.03 16.33 -16.60
C ASP A 170 -25.92 15.30 -17.00
N LEU A 171 -25.68 14.24 -16.20
CA LEU A 171 -24.65 13.20 -16.45
C LEU A 171 -25.20 11.78 -16.76
N GLU A 172 -26.44 11.40 -16.44
CA GLU A 172 -27.08 10.14 -16.90
C GLU A 172 -27.55 10.27 -18.35
N GLU A 173 -27.59 11.49 -18.89
CA GLU A 173 -27.60 11.66 -20.34
C GLU A 173 -26.24 11.31 -21.00
N THR A 174 -25.14 11.12 -20.25
CA THR A 174 -23.82 10.83 -20.86
C THR A 174 -22.89 9.86 -20.06
N ALA A 175 -22.61 8.69 -20.64
CA ALA A 175 -21.75 7.64 -20.06
C ALA A 175 -20.35 8.14 -19.61
N VAL A 176 -19.97 7.89 -18.35
CA VAL A 176 -18.64 8.27 -17.80
C VAL A 176 -17.55 7.23 -18.15
N THR A 177 -16.41 7.68 -18.66
CA THR A 177 -15.29 6.84 -19.12
C THR A 177 -14.46 6.23 -17.98
N ASP A 178 -13.82 5.08 -18.24
CA ASP A 178 -12.94 4.44 -17.26
C ASP A 178 -11.70 5.28 -16.92
N TRP A 179 -11.19 6.07 -17.89
CA TRP A 179 -10.09 7.01 -17.66
C TRP A 179 -10.44 8.04 -16.58
N TYR A 180 -11.66 8.59 -16.60
CA TYR A 180 -12.13 9.50 -15.56
C TYR A 180 -12.17 8.83 -14.17
N ARG A 181 -12.73 7.61 -14.10
CA ARG A 181 -12.83 6.85 -12.84
C ARG A 181 -11.46 6.50 -12.26
N LEU A 182 -10.48 6.23 -13.12
CA LEU A 182 -9.11 5.90 -12.70
C LEU A 182 -8.35 7.12 -12.20
N TRP A 183 -8.60 8.29 -12.78
CA TRP A 183 -8.08 9.56 -12.30
C TRP A 183 -8.67 9.93 -10.93
N GLU A 184 -9.99 9.81 -10.76
CA GLU A 184 -10.68 10.07 -9.49
C GLU A 184 -10.13 9.19 -8.35
N LYS A 185 -9.69 7.97 -8.68
CA LYS A 185 -9.08 7.03 -7.73
C LYS A 185 -7.57 7.24 -7.49
N GLY A 186 -6.93 8.17 -8.18
CA GLY A 186 -5.49 8.43 -8.07
C GLY A 186 -4.59 7.37 -8.74
N TYR A 187 -5.13 6.64 -9.73
CA TYR A 187 -4.38 5.63 -10.49
C TYR A 187 -3.93 6.14 -11.87
N LEU A 188 -4.64 7.12 -12.43
CA LEU A 188 -4.25 7.82 -13.65
C LEU A 188 -3.63 9.19 -13.32
N TYR A 189 -2.50 9.47 -13.94
CA TYR A 189 -1.75 10.72 -13.85
C TYR A 189 -1.67 11.34 -15.26
N PRO A 190 -2.62 12.22 -15.62
CA PRO A 190 -2.65 12.86 -16.91
C PRO A 190 -1.44 13.77 -17.13
N LYS A 191 -0.94 13.81 -18.36
CA LYS A 191 0.13 14.72 -18.75
C LYS A 191 -0.30 16.17 -18.49
N GLY A 192 0.54 16.93 -17.80
CA GLY A 192 0.25 18.33 -17.47
C GLY A 192 -0.86 18.52 -16.42
N GLY A 193 -1.32 17.46 -15.75
CA GLY A 193 -2.29 17.54 -14.65
C GLY A 193 -3.73 17.85 -15.08
N GLN A 194 -4.04 17.80 -16.38
CA GLN A 194 -5.38 18.05 -16.88
C GLN A 194 -6.33 16.92 -16.50
N GLN A 195 -7.48 17.26 -15.92
CA GLN A 195 -8.52 16.29 -15.63
C GLN A 195 -9.03 15.64 -16.93
N PRO A 196 -9.09 14.29 -17.02
CA PRO A 196 -9.69 13.61 -18.16
C PRO A 196 -11.17 14.01 -18.28
N PRO A 197 -11.74 14.06 -19.49
CA PRO A 197 -13.16 14.32 -19.66
C PRO A 197 -13.99 13.18 -19.06
N ALA A 198 -15.08 13.53 -18.37
CA ALA A 198 -15.97 12.56 -17.76
C ALA A 198 -16.60 11.64 -18.82
N ASN A 199 -17.09 12.21 -19.92
CA ASN A 199 -17.94 11.54 -20.91
C ASN A 199 -17.40 11.59 -22.35
N ALA A 200 -16.12 11.93 -22.53
CA ALA A 200 -15.49 11.97 -23.84
C ALA A 200 -14.21 11.12 -23.87
N ALA A 201 -13.73 10.84 -25.07
CA ALA A 201 -12.49 10.08 -25.25
C ALA A 201 -11.29 10.84 -24.64
N PHE A 202 -10.38 10.10 -23.99
CA PHE A 202 -9.25 10.69 -23.29
C PHE A 202 -8.02 10.83 -24.21
N GLY A 203 -7.33 11.96 -24.15
CA GLY A 203 -6.21 12.30 -25.03
C GLY A 203 -6.60 13.31 -26.11
N THR A 204 -5.66 13.64 -26.98
CA THR A 204 -5.80 14.72 -27.98
C THR A 204 -6.29 14.19 -29.33
N PRO A 205 -7.48 14.54 -29.83
CA PRO A 205 -7.98 14.06 -31.12
C PRO A 205 -7.04 14.41 -32.29
N GLY A 206 -6.91 13.50 -33.27
CA GLY A 206 -6.14 13.69 -34.51
C GLY A 206 -4.64 13.49 -34.37
N ILE A 207 -4.10 13.36 -33.15
CA ILE A 207 -2.67 13.13 -32.92
C ILE A 207 -2.39 11.62 -32.82
N PRO A 208 -1.38 11.06 -33.53
CA PRO A 208 -0.99 9.65 -33.39
C PRO A 208 -0.65 9.28 -31.93
N LYS A 209 -0.98 8.05 -31.53
CA LYS A 209 -0.71 7.54 -30.17
C LYS A 209 0.33 6.44 -30.17
N ILE A 210 1.21 6.46 -29.18
CA ILE A 210 2.10 5.33 -28.88
C ILE A 210 1.89 4.94 -27.41
N LEU A 211 1.65 3.65 -27.20
CA LEU A 211 1.57 3.08 -25.86
C LEU A 211 2.93 2.54 -25.43
N PHE A 212 3.33 2.86 -24.22
CA PHE A 212 4.50 2.30 -23.57
C PHE A 212 4.07 1.48 -22.36
N THR A 213 4.85 0.45 -22.02
CA THR A 213 4.73 -0.22 -20.74
C THR A 213 6.06 -0.30 -20.01
N GLY A 214 6.00 -0.30 -18.68
CA GLY A 214 7.16 -0.49 -17.81
C GLY A 214 6.79 -1.19 -16.50
N HIS A 215 7.75 -1.85 -15.86
CA HIS A 215 7.51 -2.56 -14.61
C HIS A 215 7.53 -1.64 -13.38
N GLU A 216 8.26 -0.53 -13.41
CA GLU A 216 8.26 0.49 -12.35
C GLU A 216 8.87 1.83 -12.79
N ALA A 217 8.84 2.82 -11.90
CA ALA A 217 9.45 4.14 -12.10
C ALA A 217 10.60 4.44 -11.09
N SER A 218 11.53 3.49 -10.90
CA SER A 218 12.72 3.67 -10.05
C SER A 218 13.88 4.30 -10.83
N ARG A 219 14.92 4.82 -10.14
CA ARG A 219 16.15 5.37 -10.74
C ARG A 219 17.15 4.27 -11.13
N THR A 220 16.67 3.29 -11.90
CA THR A 220 17.48 2.16 -12.38
C THR A 220 17.56 2.16 -13.91
N GLY A 221 18.42 1.30 -14.47
CA GLY A 221 18.73 1.30 -15.91
C GLY A 221 17.50 1.17 -16.82
N ALA A 222 16.67 0.15 -16.63
CA ALA A 222 15.52 -0.11 -17.51
C ALA A 222 14.46 1.02 -17.49
N PRO A 223 14.06 1.57 -16.32
CA PRO A 223 13.23 2.78 -16.29
C PRO A 223 13.90 4.02 -16.90
N LEU A 224 15.21 4.26 -16.67
CA LEU A 224 15.90 5.39 -17.29
C LEU A 224 15.91 5.28 -18.82
N ILE A 225 16.15 4.08 -19.37
CA ILE A 225 16.06 3.79 -20.80
C ILE A 225 14.65 4.06 -21.32
N LEU A 226 13.61 3.61 -20.62
CA LEU A 226 12.22 3.85 -21.02
C LEU A 226 11.90 5.35 -21.07
N LEU A 227 12.24 6.10 -20.03
CA LEU A 227 12.00 7.54 -19.99
C LEU A 227 12.71 8.26 -21.16
N ARG A 228 13.99 7.95 -21.40
CA ARG A 228 14.75 8.55 -22.50
C ARG A 228 14.21 8.14 -23.86
N LEU A 229 13.79 6.88 -24.03
CA LEU A 229 13.20 6.39 -25.27
C LEU A 229 11.88 7.11 -25.55
N MET A 230 11.03 7.29 -24.54
CA MET A 230 9.79 8.06 -24.66
C MET A 230 10.05 9.51 -25.06
N GLN A 231 11.04 10.18 -24.45
CA GLN A 231 11.43 11.55 -24.83
C GLN A 231 11.88 11.62 -26.29
N ALA A 232 12.76 10.69 -26.72
CA ALA A 232 13.23 10.63 -28.09
C ALA A 232 12.09 10.32 -29.07
N MET A 233 11.21 9.36 -28.75
CA MET A 233 10.06 9.00 -29.56
C MET A 233 9.05 10.15 -29.71
N GLN A 234 8.81 10.90 -28.63
CA GLN A 234 7.98 12.11 -28.71
C GLN A 234 8.59 13.11 -29.71
N SER A 235 9.91 13.33 -29.64
CA SER A 235 10.61 14.25 -30.54
C SER A 235 10.64 13.76 -31.99
N LEU A 236 10.81 12.46 -32.22
CA LEU A 236 10.94 11.86 -33.54
C LEU A 236 9.60 11.70 -34.27
N THR A 237 8.51 11.48 -33.53
CA THR A 237 7.20 11.12 -34.11
C THR A 237 6.11 12.17 -33.90
N GLY A 238 6.29 13.08 -32.93
CA GLY A 238 5.23 13.99 -32.50
C GLY A 238 4.03 13.30 -31.85
N ALA A 239 4.11 11.99 -31.59
CA ALA A 239 3.01 11.22 -31.05
C ALA A 239 2.70 11.61 -29.60
N GLU A 240 1.43 11.54 -29.24
CA GLU A 240 1.01 11.62 -27.84
C GLU A 240 1.25 10.27 -27.17
N LEU A 241 1.86 10.32 -25.99
CA LEU A 241 2.36 9.15 -25.30
C LEU A 241 1.44 8.73 -24.16
N PHE A 242 1.17 7.43 -24.11
CA PHE A 242 0.50 6.77 -23.00
C PHE A 242 1.47 5.78 -22.37
N LEU A 243 1.48 5.67 -21.05
CA LEU A 243 2.35 4.76 -20.32
C LEU A 243 1.53 3.98 -19.29
N ILE A 244 1.66 2.64 -19.30
CA ILE A 244 1.14 1.78 -18.23
C ILE A 244 2.32 1.23 -17.43
N LEU A 245 2.37 1.57 -16.15
CA LEU A 245 3.36 1.06 -15.20
C LEU A 245 2.75 -0.01 -14.30
N GLU A 246 3.44 -1.13 -14.07
CA GLU A 246 3.03 -2.10 -13.06
C GLU A 246 3.09 -1.50 -11.64
N ARG A 247 4.09 -0.65 -11.37
CA ARG A 247 4.29 0.02 -10.09
C ARG A 247 4.74 1.47 -10.27
N GLY A 248 4.42 2.33 -9.31
CA GLY A 248 4.96 3.70 -9.24
C GLY A 248 6.45 3.72 -8.86
N GLY A 249 6.98 4.91 -8.59
CA GLY A 249 8.37 5.07 -8.13
C GLY A 249 8.81 6.54 -8.12
N ALA A 250 10.07 6.78 -7.72
CA ALA A 250 10.63 8.12 -7.56
C ALA A 250 10.61 8.96 -8.85
N MET A 251 10.61 8.32 -10.02
CA MET A 251 10.59 8.98 -11.34
C MET A 251 9.17 9.13 -11.91
N LEU A 252 8.11 8.84 -11.16
CA LEU A 252 6.73 8.96 -11.66
C LEU A 252 6.44 10.37 -12.19
N GLY A 253 6.91 11.40 -11.49
CA GLY A 253 6.77 12.79 -11.93
C GLY A 253 7.47 13.07 -13.26
N ASP A 254 8.63 12.48 -13.52
CA ASP A 254 9.39 12.64 -14.77
C ASP A 254 8.62 12.04 -15.96
N TYR A 255 7.95 10.90 -15.77
CA TYR A 255 7.10 10.30 -16.81
C TYR A 255 5.85 11.12 -17.09
N VAL A 256 5.20 11.67 -16.05
CA VAL A 256 3.97 12.47 -16.17
C VAL A 256 4.21 13.78 -16.94
N GLN A 257 5.45 14.29 -16.95
CA GLN A 257 5.80 15.46 -17.77
C GLN A 257 5.70 15.17 -19.28
N ILE A 258 5.85 13.92 -19.71
CA ILE A 258 5.92 13.56 -21.14
C ILE A 258 4.76 12.68 -21.61
N ALA A 259 4.07 11.96 -20.73
CA ALA A 259 3.02 11.00 -21.08
C ALA A 259 1.85 11.01 -20.09
N HIS A 260 0.70 10.47 -20.54
CA HIS A 260 -0.39 10.10 -19.65
C HIS A 260 -0.05 8.76 -18.98
N VAL A 261 0.10 8.74 -17.65
CA VAL A 261 0.63 7.57 -16.92
C VAL A 261 -0.47 6.89 -16.11
N LEU A 262 -0.71 5.61 -16.39
CA LEU A 262 -1.56 4.73 -15.59
C LEU A 262 -0.69 3.83 -14.73
N VAL A 263 -0.91 3.81 -13.41
CA VAL A 263 -0.25 2.86 -12.50
C VAL A 263 -1.22 1.70 -12.21
N ASN A 264 -0.84 0.48 -12.59
CA ASN A 264 -1.61 -0.76 -12.42
C ASN A 264 -1.63 -1.23 -10.96
N HIS A 265 -2.24 -0.42 -10.08
CA HIS A 265 -2.22 -0.65 -8.63
C HIS A 265 -2.77 -2.04 -8.28
N ASN A 266 -1.98 -2.83 -7.55
CA ASN A 266 -2.29 -4.22 -7.15
C ASN A 266 -2.67 -5.15 -8.32
N GLY A 267 -2.18 -4.90 -9.53
CA GLY A 267 -2.48 -5.73 -10.70
C GLY A 267 -3.93 -5.66 -11.13
N MET A 268 -4.60 -4.53 -10.91
CA MET A 268 -6.01 -4.31 -11.21
C MET A 268 -6.41 -4.68 -12.65
N LEU A 269 -5.53 -4.46 -13.62
CA LEU A 269 -5.75 -4.81 -15.03
C LEU A 269 -5.76 -6.34 -15.29
N TYR A 270 -5.43 -7.15 -14.29
CA TYR A 270 -5.45 -8.62 -14.38
C TYR A 270 -6.62 -9.26 -13.64
N LEU A 271 -7.39 -8.45 -12.91
CA LEU A 271 -8.51 -8.95 -12.12
C LEU A 271 -9.73 -9.14 -13.03
N PRO A 272 -10.57 -10.18 -12.81
CA PRO A 272 -11.79 -10.40 -13.59
C PRO A 272 -12.78 -9.23 -13.56
N ASN A 273 -12.77 -8.45 -12.47
CA ASN A 273 -13.60 -7.24 -12.30
C ASN A 273 -12.76 -5.96 -12.42
N GLY A 274 -11.56 -6.06 -12.99
CA GLY A 274 -10.73 -4.91 -13.32
C GLY A 274 -11.30 -4.12 -14.49
N PRO A 275 -10.74 -2.93 -14.78
CA PRO A 275 -11.06 -2.20 -16.00
C PRO A 275 -10.78 -3.06 -17.24
N ASP A 276 -11.68 -3.03 -18.22
CA ASP A 276 -11.46 -3.71 -19.50
C ASP A 276 -10.42 -2.92 -20.32
N LEU A 277 -9.24 -3.50 -20.47
CA LEU A 277 -8.12 -2.87 -21.17
C LEU A 277 -8.46 -2.60 -22.65
N ALA A 278 -9.24 -3.44 -23.32
CA ALA A 278 -9.63 -3.21 -24.71
C ALA A 278 -10.56 -1.99 -24.81
N GLN A 279 -11.54 -1.88 -23.91
CA GLN A 279 -12.43 -0.72 -23.82
C GLN A 279 -11.68 0.56 -23.46
N MET A 280 -10.72 0.48 -22.54
CA MET A 280 -9.87 1.61 -22.19
C MET A 280 -9.05 2.11 -23.38
N LEU A 281 -8.40 1.20 -24.12
CA LEU A 281 -7.63 1.57 -25.31
C LEU A 281 -8.52 2.12 -26.43
N GLY A 282 -9.72 1.55 -26.61
CA GLY A 282 -10.72 2.02 -27.58
C GLY A 282 -11.35 3.37 -27.23
N SER A 283 -11.31 3.78 -25.96
CA SER A 283 -11.81 5.08 -25.48
C SER A 283 -10.73 6.18 -25.44
N ILE A 284 -9.54 5.92 -25.99
CA ILE A 284 -8.55 6.96 -26.26
C ILE A 284 -8.99 7.77 -27.48
N ALA A 285 -8.83 9.10 -27.42
CA ALA A 285 -9.18 10.01 -28.50
C ALA A 285 -8.45 9.61 -29.79
N GLY A 286 -9.24 9.40 -30.85
CA GLY A 286 -8.76 8.83 -32.10
C GLY A 286 -7.64 9.65 -32.76
N PRO A 287 -6.68 9.00 -33.45
CA PRO A 287 -6.59 7.56 -33.67
C PRO A 287 -6.16 6.78 -32.42
N ALA A 288 -6.82 5.66 -32.12
CA ALA A 288 -6.45 4.80 -30.98
C ALA A 288 -5.02 4.23 -31.16
N PRO A 289 -4.30 3.91 -30.07
CA PRO A 289 -2.97 3.33 -30.18
C PRO A 289 -3.01 1.98 -30.88
N THR A 290 -2.23 1.83 -31.94
CA THR A 290 -2.05 0.56 -32.67
C THR A 290 -0.71 -0.12 -32.35
N LEU A 291 0.17 0.57 -31.62
CA LEU A 291 1.52 0.15 -31.30
C LEU A 291 1.77 0.25 -29.80
N ALA A 292 2.30 -0.81 -29.22
CA ALA A 292 2.94 -0.77 -27.90
C ALA A 292 4.44 -1.06 -27.99
N ILE A 293 5.22 -0.29 -27.24
CA ILE A 293 6.61 -0.58 -26.91
C ILE A 293 6.64 -1.03 -25.46
N CYS A 294 6.80 -2.34 -25.25
CA CYS A 294 6.85 -2.95 -23.94
C CYS A 294 8.29 -3.02 -23.46
N ASN A 295 8.63 -2.25 -22.42
CA ASN A 295 9.99 -2.18 -21.92
C ASN A 295 10.18 -3.13 -20.73
N SER A 296 11.24 -3.93 -20.80
CA SER A 296 11.62 -4.97 -19.83
C SER A 296 10.82 -6.27 -19.97
N ALA A 297 11.50 -7.41 -19.87
CA ALA A 297 10.86 -8.73 -19.77
C ALA A 297 10.02 -8.87 -18.49
N ASP A 298 10.31 -8.09 -17.44
CA ASP A 298 9.49 -8.04 -16.22
C ASP A 298 8.03 -7.63 -16.49
N GLY A 299 7.78 -6.86 -17.56
CA GLY A 299 6.45 -6.42 -18.01
C GLY A 299 5.66 -7.46 -18.84
N TRP A 300 6.03 -8.74 -18.82
CA TRP A 300 5.42 -9.78 -19.66
C TRP A 300 3.90 -9.93 -19.47
N ARG A 301 3.38 -9.65 -18.27
CA ARG A 301 1.93 -9.72 -17.98
C ARG A 301 1.16 -8.61 -18.67
N LEU A 302 1.68 -7.38 -18.65
CA LEU A 302 1.13 -6.28 -19.45
C LEU A 302 1.23 -6.61 -20.94
N THR A 303 2.36 -7.15 -21.41
CA THR A 303 2.53 -7.55 -22.81
C THR A 303 1.46 -8.55 -23.24
N GLN A 304 1.19 -9.56 -22.42
CA GLN A 304 0.12 -10.53 -22.67
C GLN A 304 -1.27 -9.89 -22.62
N ALA A 305 -1.53 -9.01 -21.65
CA ALA A 305 -2.80 -8.32 -21.50
C ALA A 305 -3.11 -7.42 -22.71
N LEU A 306 -2.11 -6.69 -23.21
CA LEU A 306 -2.23 -5.86 -24.41
C LEU A 306 -2.52 -6.68 -25.66
N ARG A 307 -1.84 -7.83 -25.83
CA ARG A 307 -2.14 -8.74 -26.94
C ARG A 307 -3.58 -9.26 -26.87
N LYS A 308 -4.05 -9.64 -25.68
CA LYS A 308 -5.44 -10.07 -25.45
C LYS A 308 -6.45 -8.97 -25.69
N ALA A 309 -6.09 -7.72 -25.38
CA ALA A 309 -6.91 -6.53 -25.63
C ALA A 309 -6.98 -6.16 -27.13
N GLY A 310 -6.37 -6.94 -28.02
CA GLY A 310 -6.46 -6.77 -29.47
C GLY A 310 -5.45 -5.78 -30.05
N LEU A 311 -4.40 -5.41 -29.31
CA LEU A 311 -3.38 -4.50 -29.84
C LEU A 311 -2.57 -5.19 -30.96
N PRO A 312 -2.50 -4.62 -32.18
CA PRO A 312 -1.98 -5.34 -33.34
C PRO A 312 -0.45 -5.40 -33.36
N HIS A 313 0.23 -4.31 -32.99
CA HIS A 313 1.69 -4.22 -33.05
C HIS A 313 2.30 -4.07 -31.65
N ILE A 314 3.16 -5.00 -31.27
CA ILE A 314 3.86 -5.02 -29.98
C ILE A 314 5.35 -5.27 -30.23
N VAL A 315 6.19 -4.34 -29.79
CA VAL A 315 7.64 -4.49 -29.74
C VAL A 315 8.05 -4.63 -28.28
N SER A 316 8.72 -5.72 -27.93
CA SER A 316 9.21 -5.95 -26.56
C SER A 316 10.71 -5.73 -26.48
N LEU A 317 11.14 -4.83 -25.60
CA LEU A 317 12.54 -4.52 -25.33
C LEU A 317 12.99 -5.32 -24.11
N VAL A 318 14.09 -6.04 -24.23
CA VAL A 318 14.63 -6.88 -23.17
C VAL A 318 15.81 -6.18 -22.50
N HIS A 319 15.80 -6.11 -21.16
CA HIS A 319 16.88 -5.55 -20.34
C HIS A 319 17.31 -6.54 -19.26
N GLU A 320 17.09 -7.83 -19.50
CA GLU A 320 17.31 -8.93 -18.58
C GLU A 320 18.03 -10.09 -19.29
N ARG A 321 18.57 -11.03 -18.52
CA ARG A 321 19.17 -12.27 -19.04
C ARG A 321 18.22 -13.44 -18.90
N VAL A 322 18.34 -14.41 -19.80
CA VAL A 322 17.42 -15.56 -19.93
C VAL A 322 17.17 -16.30 -18.61
N MET A 323 18.18 -16.37 -17.75
CA MET A 323 18.12 -17.04 -16.44
C MET A 323 17.23 -16.36 -15.39
N HIS A 324 16.81 -15.10 -15.59
CA HIS A 324 15.97 -14.38 -14.63
C HIS A 324 14.54 -14.90 -14.55
N TYR A 325 14.03 -15.51 -15.62
CA TYR A 325 12.66 -16.00 -15.68
C TYR A 325 12.61 -17.43 -16.21
N ALA A 326 11.53 -18.14 -15.86
CA ALA A 326 11.25 -19.46 -16.42
C ALA A 326 11.09 -19.38 -17.95
N PRO A 327 11.48 -20.42 -18.71
CA PRO A 327 11.31 -20.51 -20.16
C PRO A 327 9.94 -20.07 -20.70
N ASP A 328 8.86 -20.39 -19.99
CA ASP A 328 7.50 -20.06 -20.43
C ASP A 328 7.17 -18.56 -20.40
N VAL A 329 7.85 -17.79 -19.55
CA VAL A 329 7.72 -16.32 -19.54
C VAL A 329 8.30 -15.76 -20.82
N TRP A 330 9.52 -16.18 -21.19
CA TRP A 330 10.16 -15.80 -22.45
C TRP A 330 9.33 -16.20 -23.66
N ARG A 331 8.84 -17.44 -23.73
CA ARG A 331 7.94 -17.88 -24.82
C ARG A 331 6.64 -17.08 -24.87
N THR A 332 6.16 -16.58 -23.74
CA THR A 332 4.99 -15.69 -23.73
C THR A 332 5.33 -14.32 -24.30
N ILE A 333 6.48 -13.73 -23.94
CA ILE A 333 6.96 -12.49 -24.53
C ILE A 333 7.12 -12.64 -26.05
N HIS A 334 7.78 -13.70 -26.51
CA HIS A 334 7.97 -13.99 -27.93
C HIS A 334 6.63 -14.11 -28.66
N ARG A 335 5.71 -14.96 -28.18
CA ARG A 335 4.39 -15.16 -28.81
C ARG A 335 3.51 -13.90 -28.82
N CYS A 336 3.62 -13.05 -27.80
CA CYS A 336 2.81 -11.84 -27.71
C CYS A 336 3.42 -10.65 -28.45
N SER A 337 4.67 -10.73 -28.92
CA SER A 337 5.37 -9.63 -29.59
C SER A 337 5.50 -9.89 -31.08
N ASN A 338 5.40 -8.83 -31.89
CA ASN A 338 5.77 -8.89 -33.30
C ASN A 338 7.30 -8.86 -33.46
N ARG A 339 8.00 -8.21 -32.52
CA ARG A 339 9.45 -8.23 -32.45
C ARG A 339 9.92 -8.18 -31.00
N VAL A 340 10.93 -8.99 -30.69
CA VAL A 340 11.71 -8.88 -29.45
C VAL A 340 13.07 -8.28 -29.79
N VAL A 341 13.51 -7.32 -28.97
CA VAL A 341 14.76 -6.60 -29.16
C VAL A 341 15.67 -6.79 -27.95
N PHE A 342 16.85 -7.34 -28.18
CA PHE A 342 17.90 -7.50 -27.17
C PHE A 342 18.88 -6.32 -27.22
N PRO A 343 19.58 -6.02 -26.11
CA PRO A 343 20.45 -4.86 -26.05
C PRO A 343 21.87 -5.15 -26.56
N ALA A 344 22.24 -6.42 -26.72
CA ALA A 344 23.56 -6.88 -27.16
C ALA A 344 23.50 -8.27 -27.80
N ASP A 345 24.45 -8.59 -28.67
CA ASP A 345 24.51 -9.87 -29.39
C ASP A 345 24.78 -11.04 -28.43
N ALA A 346 25.64 -10.87 -27.43
CA ALA A 346 25.91 -11.87 -26.41
C ALA A 346 24.68 -12.20 -25.56
N VAL A 347 23.81 -11.21 -25.32
CA VAL A 347 22.55 -11.43 -24.58
C VAL A 347 21.56 -12.21 -25.44
N LYS A 348 21.44 -11.85 -26.73
CA LYS A 348 20.64 -12.62 -27.69
C LYS A 348 21.17 -14.04 -27.80
N ALA A 349 22.46 -14.22 -28.06
CA ALA A 349 23.09 -15.53 -28.22
C ALA A 349 22.93 -16.43 -26.99
N ALA A 350 23.15 -15.89 -25.79
CA ALA A 350 22.92 -16.63 -24.55
C ALA A 350 21.45 -17.04 -24.38
N THR A 351 20.51 -16.20 -24.82
CA THR A 351 19.09 -16.51 -24.79
C THR A 351 18.73 -17.57 -25.82
N THR A 352 19.18 -17.43 -27.07
CA THR A 352 18.91 -18.38 -28.16
C THR A 352 19.53 -19.76 -27.90
N ALA A 353 20.66 -19.83 -27.19
CA ALA A 353 21.27 -21.10 -26.79
C ALA A 353 20.36 -21.93 -25.85
N VAL A 354 19.53 -21.26 -25.04
CA VAL A 354 18.57 -21.91 -24.13
C VAL A 354 17.18 -22.01 -24.77
N LEU A 355 16.80 -21.02 -25.57
CA LEU A 355 15.48 -20.84 -26.20
C LEU A 355 15.65 -20.55 -27.70
N PRO A 356 15.72 -21.58 -28.55
CA PRO A 356 15.93 -21.43 -30.01
C PRO A 356 14.88 -20.57 -30.72
N ASP A 357 13.70 -20.39 -30.10
CA ASP A 357 12.60 -19.57 -30.61
C ASP A 357 13.00 -18.12 -30.93
N PHE A 358 14.05 -17.59 -30.27
CA PHE A 358 14.48 -16.19 -30.39
C PHE A 358 15.50 -15.92 -31.50
N HIS A 359 15.69 -16.83 -32.46
CA HIS A 359 16.64 -16.62 -33.57
C HIS A 359 16.29 -15.38 -34.43
N ASP A 360 15.00 -15.06 -34.54
CA ASP A 360 14.42 -13.93 -35.28
C ASP A 360 14.45 -12.58 -34.52
N ALA A 361 14.86 -12.58 -33.25
CA ALA A 361 14.95 -11.37 -32.44
C ALA A 361 15.98 -10.36 -32.99
N SER A 362 15.73 -9.08 -32.80
CA SER A 362 16.65 -8.00 -33.21
C SER A 362 17.61 -7.64 -32.07
N VAL A 363 18.71 -6.97 -32.42
CA VAL A 363 19.62 -6.37 -31.45
C VAL A 363 19.68 -4.86 -31.69
N ALA A 364 19.48 -4.08 -30.63
CA ALA A 364 19.56 -2.63 -30.66
C ALA A 364 20.19 -2.13 -29.33
N PRO A 365 21.46 -1.68 -29.35
CA PRO A 365 22.15 -1.23 -28.14
C PRO A 365 21.71 0.18 -27.74
N GLN A 366 21.20 0.36 -26.51
CA GLN A 366 20.64 1.64 -26.05
C GLN A 366 21.66 2.78 -25.95
N GLY A 367 22.93 2.48 -25.66
CA GLY A 367 24.01 3.46 -25.59
C GLY A 367 23.92 4.50 -24.46
N LEU A 368 24.56 5.66 -24.66
CA LEU A 368 24.73 6.72 -23.66
C LEU A 368 23.45 7.56 -23.51
N LEU A 369 22.79 7.42 -22.36
CA LEU A 369 21.49 8.02 -22.05
C LEU A 369 21.46 9.56 -22.11
N ASP A 370 22.52 10.21 -21.62
CA ASP A 370 22.69 11.65 -21.69
C ASP A 370 23.89 11.99 -22.58
N PRO A 371 23.68 12.58 -23.78
CA PRO A 371 24.77 12.91 -24.69
C PRO A 371 25.75 13.96 -24.11
N LYS A 372 25.34 14.70 -23.07
CA LYS A 372 26.17 15.69 -22.37
C LYS A 372 27.01 15.08 -21.25
N PHE A 373 26.79 13.82 -20.88
CA PHE A 373 27.56 13.18 -19.82
C PHE A 373 29.06 13.14 -20.17
N GLY A 374 29.90 13.43 -19.19
CA GLY A 374 31.35 13.51 -19.31
C GLY A 374 31.84 14.82 -19.96
N ARG A 375 30.99 15.83 -20.12
CA ARG A 375 31.37 17.13 -20.74
C ARG A 375 31.73 18.22 -19.73
N ARG A 376 31.46 18.02 -18.43
CA ARG A 376 31.87 18.99 -17.40
C ARG A 376 33.39 19.06 -17.25
N ASP A 377 33.87 20.13 -16.63
CA ASP A 377 35.29 20.30 -16.31
C ASP A 377 35.76 19.19 -15.35
N ARG A 378 36.65 18.33 -15.86
CA ARG A 378 37.21 17.21 -15.10
C ARG A 378 37.98 17.67 -13.87
N ASN A 379 38.75 18.75 -13.97
CA ASN A 379 39.56 19.24 -12.86
C ASN A 379 38.67 19.77 -11.72
N ALA A 380 37.61 20.50 -12.07
CA ALA A 380 36.62 20.95 -11.10
C ALA A 380 35.94 19.77 -10.38
N ALA A 381 35.49 18.75 -11.13
CA ALA A 381 34.90 17.54 -10.56
C ALA A 381 35.89 16.77 -9.66
N ARG A 382 37.17 16.67 -10.06
CA ARG A 382 38.23 16.04 -9.26
C ARG A 382 38.44 16.74 -7.92
N VAL A 383 38.42 18.08 -7.90
CA VAL A 383 38.54 18.89 -6.68
C VAL A 383 37.30 18.70 -5.80
N GLU A 384 36.10 18.81 -6.38
CA GLU A 384 34.83 18.67 -5.67
C GLU A 384 34.72 17.31 -4.95
N VAL A 385 34.90 16.21 -5.69
CA VAL A 385 34.71 14.86 -5.15
C VAL A 385 35.78 14.52 -4.12
N ARG A 386 37.06 14.88 -4.36
CA ARG A 386 38.13 14.64 -3.37
C ARG A 386 37.89 15.43 -2.09
N SER A 387 37.47 16.70 -2.20
CA SER A 387 37.11 17.50 -1.03
C SER A 387 35.94 16.88 -0.27
N LYS A 388 34.90 16.43 -0.97
CA LYS A 388 33.72 15.79 -0.38
C LYS A 388 34.04 14.49 0.35
N LEU A 389 35.00 13.73 -0.18
CA LEU A 389 35.43 12.44 0.38
C LEU A 389 36.62 12.55 1.36
N GLY A 390 37.18 13.76 1.56
CA GLY A 390 38.34 13.97 2.44
C GLY A 390 39.64 13.34 1.91
N LEU A 391 39.80 13.25 0.59
CA LEU A 391 40.94 12.60 -0.05
C LEU A 391 42.07 13.57 -0.37
N ALA A 392 43.31 13.08 -0.34
CA ALA A 392 44.46 13.85 -0.79
C ALA A 392 44.39 14.12 -2.31
N PRO A 393 44.96 15.24 -2.81
CA PRO A 393 44.89 15.59 -4.23
C PRO A 393 45.46 14.53 -5.18
N ASP A 394 46.46 13.76 -4.74
CA ASP A 394 47.17 12.73 -5.52
C ASP A 394 46.53 11.34 -5.45
N THR A 395 45.54 11.14 -4.57
CA THR A 395 44.82 9.86 -4.41
C THR A 395 44.10 9.48 -5.71
N ALA A 396 44.38 8.27 -6.20
CA ALA A 396 43.69 7.66 -7.34
C ALA A 396 42.33 7.09 -6.91
N ILE A 397 41.28 7.31 -7.70
CA ILE A 397 39.93 6.83 -7.41
C ILE A 397 39.55 5.70 -8.36
N VAL A 398 39.23 4.52 -7.81
CA VAL A 398 38.60 3.41 -8.56
C VAL A 398 37.09 3.45 -8.31
N LEU A 399 36.32 3.58 -9.38
CA LEU A 399 34.88 3.71 -9.32
C LEU A 399 34.16 2.41 -9.68
N GLY A 400 33.25 1.99 -8.82
CA GLY A 400 32.19 1.02 -9.12
C GLY A 400 30.83 1.72 -9.09
N CYS A 401 29.91 1.31 -9.96
CA CYS A 401 28.57 1.90 -9.99
C CYS A 401 27.50 0.86 -10.31
N GLY A 402 26.47 0.81 -9.46
CA GLY A 402 25.33 -0.08 -9.59
C GLY A 402 24.63 -0.30 -8.26
N THR A 403 23.45 -0.90 -8.33
CA THR A 403 22.73 -1.38 -7.14
C THR A 403 23.61 -2.28 -6.29
N ARG A 404 23.58 -2.14 -4.96
CA ARG A 404 24.38 -2.98 -4.06
C ARG A 404 23.71 -4.35 -3.87
N ASP A 405 24.10 -5.26 -4.73
CA ASP A 405 23.64 -6.65 -4.71
C ASP A 405 24.74 -7.63 -5.22
N LEU A 406 24.48 -8.93 -5.06
CA LEU A 406 25.37 -9.98 -5.55
C LEU A 406 25.50 -10.01 -7.08
N ARG A 407 24.49 -9.51 -7.81
CA ARG A 407 24.50 -9.49 -9.28
C ARG A 407 25.49 -8.46 -9.81
N LYS A 408 25.54 -7.27 -9.21
CA LYS A 408 26.49 -6.18 -9.48
C LYS A 408 27.86 -6.42 -8.86
N GLY A 409 27.94 -7.33 -7.89
CA GLY A 409 29.20 -7.84 -7.36
C GLY A 409 29.93 -6.88 -6.44
N ILE A 410 29.20 -6.16 -5.59
CA ILE A 410 29.81 -5.29 -4.56
C ILE A 410 30.77 -6.07 -3.64
N ASP A 411 30.47 -7.35 -3.37
CA ASP A 411 31.33 -8.27 -2.63
C ASP A 411 32.68 -8.49 -3.34
N LEU A 412 32.66 -8.62 -4.68
CA LEU A 412 33.88 -8.74 -5.48
C LEU A 412 34.65 -7.41 -5.51
N PHE A 413 33.95 -6.28 -5.55
CA PHE A 413 34.57 -4.96 -5.52
C PHE A 413 35.35 -4.71 -4.21
N ILE A 414 34.84 -5.20 -3.08
CA ILE A 414 35.56 -5.16 -1.79
C ILE A 414 36.83 -6.03 -1.85
N GLN A 415 36.75 -7.23 -2.43
CA GLN A 415 37.93 -8.09 -2.59
C GLN A 415 38.98 -7.46 -3.53
N LEU A 416 38.54 -6.79 -4.59
CA LEU A 416 39.42 -6.01 -5.48
C LEU A 416 40.14 -4.91 -4.71
N ALA A 417 39.43 -4.15 -3.87
CA ALA A 417 40.03 -3.09 -3.09
C ALA A 417 41.16 -3.59 -2.19
N ALA A 418 40.96 -4.72 -1.48
CA ALA A 418 42.01 -5.34 -0.67
C ALA A 418 43.25 -5.68 -1.50
N ARG A 419 43.05 -6.30 -2.68
CA ARG A 419 44.16 -6.74 -3.53
C ARG A 419 44.88 -5.56 -4.18
N VAL A 420 44.16 -4.60 -4.74
CA VAL A 420 44.75 -3.42 -5.39
C VAL A 420 45.56 -2.61 -4.37
N CYS A 421 45.06 -2.42 -3.14
CA CYS A 421 45.80 -1.69 -2.11
C CYS A 421 47.07 -2.40 -1.64
N ALA A 422 47.14 -3.73 -1.77
CA ALA A 422 48.34 -4.50 -1.45
C ALA A 422 49.43 -4.41 -2.53
N HIS A 423 49.08 -4.03 -3.77
CA HIS A 423 49.98 -4.10 -4.92
C HIS A 423 50.22 -2.77 -5.63
N ALA A 424 49.31 -1.79 -5.53
CA ALA A 424 49.48 -0.47 -6.13
C ALA A 424 50.54 0.35 -5.39
N THR A 425 51.33 1.10 -6.16
CA THR A 425 52.35 2.01 -5.62
C THR A 425 51.77 3.37 -5.25
N ARG A 426 50.67 3.78 -5.89
CA ARG A 426 49.94 5.01 -5.55
C ARG A 426 48.92 4.80 -4.44
N ARG A 427 48.57 5.89 -3.74
CA ARG A 427 47.41 5.90 -2.84
C ARG A 427 46.13 5.74 -3.65
N VAL A 428 45.35 4.70 -3.34
CA VAL A 428 44.09 4.38 -4.03
C VAL A 428 42.92 4.46 -3.06
N HIS A 429 41.79 4.98 -3.54
CA HIS A 429 40.50 4.99 -2.84
C HIS A 429 39.43 4.40 -3.74
N PHE A 430 38.56 3.57 -3.18
CA PHE A 430 37.50 2.88 -3.87
C PHE A 430 36.17 3.56 -3.57
N VAL A 431 35.40 3.88 -4.60
CA VAL A 431 34.09 4.53 -4.47
C VAL A 431 33.04 3.64 -5.11
N TRP A 432 31.98 3.31 -4.37
CA TRP A 432 30.81 2.65 -4.92
C TRP A 432 29.60 3.59 -4.92
N LEU A 433 29.03 3.82 -6.11
CA LEU A 433 27.80 4.58 -6.30
C LEU A 433 26.61 3.65 -6.50
N GLY A 434 25.55 3.87 -5.73
CA GLY A 434 24.30 3.11 -5.82
C GLY A 434 23.76 2.70 -4.44
N ALA A 435 22.44 2.49 -4.38
CA ALA A 435 21.72 2.14 -3.16
C ALA A 435 21.60 0.64 -2.92
N GLU A 436 21.23 0.29 -1.69
CA GLU A 436 20.86 -1.06 -1.26
C GLU A 436 19.57 -1.53 -1.95
N GLN A 437 19.55 -2.79 -2.42
CA GLN A 437 18.32 -3.43 -2.92
C GLN A 437 17.90 -4.64 -2.09
N TYR A 438 18.85 -5.32 -1.45
CA TYR A 438 18.57 -6.40 -0.52
C TYR A 438 18.69 -5.84 0.89
N GLY A 439 17.61 -5.95 1.68
CA GLY A 439 17.50 -5.32 3.00
C GLY A 439 18.66 -5.64 3.95
N ALA A 440 18.63 -5.03 5.15
CA ALA A 440 19.73 -4.87 6.12
C ALA A 440 20.66 -6.08 6.43
N TYR A 441 20.38 -7.31 6.00
CA TYR A 441 21.24 -8.47 6.22
C TYR A 441 22.43 -8.54 5.23
N PHE A 442 22.23 -8.24 3.95
CA PHE A 442 23.34 -8.28 2.98
C PHE A 442 24.31 -7.11 3.19
N GLU A 443 23.78 -5.92 3.46
CA GLU A 443 24.57 -4.73 3.81
C GLU A 443 25.45 -4.94 5.05
N ARG A 444 24.97 -5.70 6.05
CA ARG A 444 25.82 -6.06 7.21
C ARG A 444 27.02 -6.91 6.83
N PHE A 445 26.92 -7.78 5.82
CA PHE A 445 28.08 -8.55 5.34
C PHE A 445 29.05 -7.65 4.58
N ILE A 446 28.54 -6.71 3.77
CA ILE A 446 29.36 -5.68 3.12
C ILE A 446 30.14 -4.87 4.17
N GLU A 447 29.45 -4.34 5.20
CA GLU A 447 30.08 -3.60 6.31
C GLU A 447 31.08 -4.47 7.09
N LEU A 448 30.73 -5.73 7.36
CA LEU A 448 31.60 -6.68 8.04
C LEU A 448 32.86 -6.96 7.24
N ASP A 449 32.74 -7.24 5.94
CA ASP A 449 33.89 -7.55 5.08
C ASP A 449 34.81 -6.35 4.93
N ILE A 450 34.26 -5.13 4.74
CA ILE A 450 35.03 -3.88 4.74
C ILE A 450 35.79 -3.72 6.06
N SER A 451 35.15 -4.01 7.20
CA SER A 451 35.76 -3.92 8.52
C SER A 451 36.84 -4.97 8.74
N GLN A 452 36.56 -6.24 8.47
CA GLN A 452 37.48 -7.37 8.68
C GLN A 452 38.71 -7.30 7.77
N LEU A 453 38.55 -6.73 6.57
CA LEU A 453 39.67 -6.49 5.65
C LEU A 453 40.40 -5.16 5.91
N ASN A 454 40.02 -4.40 6.95
CA ASN A 454 40.58 -3.09 7.30
C ASN A 454 40.50 -2.06 6.16
N LEU A 455 39.40 -2.06 5.41
CA LEU A 455 39.20 -1.20 4.23
C LEU A 455 38.34 0.03 4.53
N SER A 456 37.95 0.28 5.78
CA SER A 456 37.04 1.38 6.14
C SER A 456 37.56 2.78 5.78
N SER A 457 38.87 2.98 5.71
CA SER A 457 39.50 4.23 5.25
C SER A 457 39.75 4.28 3.74
N ILE A 458 39.49 3.19 3.03
CA ILE A 458 39.84 2.99 1.62
C ILE A 458 38.59 2.91 0.74
N ILE A 459 37.48 2.38 1.25
CA ILE A 459 36.22 2.25 0.51
C ILE A 459 35.20 3.27 1.03
N THR A 460 34.53 3.97 0.11
CA THR A 460 33.34 4.77 0.43
C THR A 460 32.13 4.30 -0.37
N LEU A 461 31.06 3.96 0.36
CA LEU A 461 29.75 3.65 -0.20
C LEU A 461 28.90 4.93 -0.19
N VAL A 462 28.72 5.58 -1.34
CA VAL A 462 28.09 6.91 -1.42
C VAL A 462 26.56 6.83 -1.36
N GLY A 463 25.98 5.70 -1.75
CA GLY A 463 24.54 5.55 -1.91
C GLY A 463 24.04 6.08 -3.26
N GLU A 464 22.73 6.32 -3.35
CA GLU A 464 22.09 6.88 -4.54
C GLU A 464 22.34 8.39 -4.63
N VAL A 465 22.68 8.86 -5.83
CA VAL A 465 22.87 10.28 -6.13
C VAL A 465 22.06 10.66 -7.36
N THR A 466 21.56 11.90 -7.39
CA THR A 466 20.80 12.43 -8.53
C THR A 466 21.69 12.78 -9.71
N ASP A 467 22.95 13.15 -9.44
CA ASP A 467 23.95 13.54 -10.43
C ASP A 467 25.24 12.74 -10.20
N PRO A 468 25.45 11.62 -10.90
CA PRO A 468 26.64 10.79 -10.73
C PRO A 468 27.84 11.30 -11.53
N GLU A 469 27.65 12.20 -12.52
CA GLU A 469 28.70 12.65 -13.44
C GLU A 469 29.99 13.15 -12.75
N PRO A 470 29.94 13.93 -11.65
CA PRO A 470 31.14 14.39 -10.96
C PRO A 470 32.04 13.24 -10.48
N TYR A 471 31.46 12.14 -10.01
CA TYR A 471 32.24 10.99 -9.53
C TYR A 471 32.91 10.22 -10.67
N PHE A 472 32.25 10.07 -11.82
CA PHE A 472 32.86 9.48 -13.02
C PHE A 472 34.02 10.34 -13.54
N LEU A 473 33.85 11.66 -13.61
CA LEU A 473 34.93 12.56 -14.02
C LEU A 473 36.09 12.60 -13.00
N ALA A 474 35.78 12.47 -11.72
CA ALA A 474 36.79 12.48 -10.67
C ALA A 474 37.63 11.20 -10.62
N ALA A 475 37.09 10.09 -11.13
CA ALA A 475 37.71 8.77 -11.13
C ALA A 475 38.95 8.68 -12.04
N ASP A 476 39.80 7.70 -11.73
CA ASP A 476 41.00 7.36 -12.49
C ASP A 476 40.86 6.00 -13.20
N ALA A 477 39.99 5.12 -12.70
CA ALA A 477 39.63 3.85 -13.33
C ALA A 477 38.18 3.44 -13.00
N PHE A 478 37.56 2.66 -13.88
CA PHE A 478 36.23 2.10 -13.68
C PHE A 478 36.26 0.57 -13.64
N ALA A 479 35.69 -0.02 -12.59
CA ALA A 479 35.60 -1.47 -12.43
C ALA A 479 34.13 -1.89 -12.45
N LEU A 480 33.76 -2.72 -13.44
CA LEU A 480 32.44 -3.35 -13.48
C LEU A 480 32.55 -4.79 -12.99
N THR A 481 32.26 -5.00 -11.71
CA THR A 481 32.32 -6.30 -11.03
C THR A 481 31.06 -7.14 -11.20
N SER A 482 30.24 -6.84 -12.22
CA SER A 482 28.95 -7.50 -12.37
C SER A 482 29.13 -8.96 -12.78
N ARG A 483 28.38 -9.84 -12.11
CA ARG A 483 28.19 -11.24 -12.51
C ARG A 483 27.24 -11.35 -13.70
N ASP A 484 26.27 -10.45 -13.74
CA ASP A 484 25.26 -10.40 -14.79
C ASP A 484 24.78 -8.97 -15.04
N ASP A 485 25.05 -8.46 -16.24
CA ASP A 485 24.61 -7.14 -16.71
C ASP A 485 24.36 -7.14 -18.23
N PRO A 486 23.11 -7.18 -18.69
CA PRO A 486 22.79 -7.35 -20.10
C PRO A 486 23.47 -6.31 -21.00
N PHE A 487 23.38 -5.02 -20.65
CA PHE A 487 24.10 -3.96 -21.34
C PHE A 487 24.20 -2.71 -20.42
N PRO A 488 25.27 -2.62 -19.60
CA PRO A 488 25.38 -1.66 -18.50
C PRO A 488 25.44 -0.19 -18.97
N CYS A 489 24.46 0.63 -18.57
CA CYS A 489 24.48 2.08 -18.83
C CYS A 489 25.72 2.77 -18.23
N VAL A 490 26.13 2.34 -17.04
CA VAL A 490 27.31 2.86 -16.33
C VAL A 490 28.62 2.63 -17.08
N THR A 491 28.68 1.63 -17.98
CA THR A 491 29.84 1.43 -18.85
C THR A 491 29.91 2.53 -19.90
N HIS A 492 28.78 2.90 -20.52
CA HIS A 492 28.73 4.04 -21.46
C HIS A 492 29.10 5.36 -20.78
N GLU A 493 28.65 5.57 -19.55
CA GLU A 493 28.99 6.74 -18.73
C GLU A 493 30.51 6.80 -18.44
N ALA A 494 31.13 5.68 -18.06
CA ALA A 494 32.57 5.58 -17.89
C ALA A 494 33.34 5.84 -19.18
N MET A 495 32.86 5.30 -20.31
CA MET A 495 33.42 5.56 -21.63
C MET A 495 33.33 7.06 -21.98
N ALA A 496 32.19 7.70 -21.72
CA ALA A 496 31.97 9.13 -21.99
C ALA A 496 32.86 10.05 -21.15
N CYS A 497 33.29 9.57 -19.98
CA CYS A 497 34.29 10.20 -19.12
C CYS A 497 35.72 9.74 -19.42
N ALA A 498 35.98 9.09 -20.56
CA ALA A 498 37.29 8.61 -21.00
C ALA A 498 38.07 7.85 -19.91
N LEU A 499 37.36 7.03 -19.11
CA LEU A 499 37.99 6.20 -18.09
C LEU A 499 38.55 4.91 -18.71
N PRO A 500 39.71 4.40 -18.24
CA PRO A 500 40.07 3.02 -18.48
C PRO A 500 39.09 2.10 -17.71
N ILE A 501 38.57 1.09 -18.40
CA ILE A 501 37.48 0.23 -17.91
C ILE A 501 37.97 -1.22 -17.85
N VAL A 502 37.61 -1.94 -16.79
CA VAL A 502 37.79 -3.40 -16.70
C VAL A 502 36.47 -4.10 -16.38
N VAL A 503 36.20 -5.20 -17.09
CA VAL A 503 34.96 -6.00 -17.01
C VAL A 503 35.27 -7.50 -16.99
N PHE A 504 34.34 -8.31 -16.51
CA PHE A 504 34.39 -9.77 -16.65
C PHE A 504 33.85 -10.23 -18.02
N ASP A 505 34.50 -11.23 -18.62
CA ASP A 505 33.95 -11.95 -19.78
C ASP A 505 32.71 -12.77 -19.39
N GLY A 506 31.78 -13.00 -20.31
CA GLY A 506 30.57 -13.80 -20.08
C GLY A 506 29.49 -13.15 -19.18
N ALA A 507 29.77 -11.98 -18.59
CA ALA A 507 28.87 -11.27 -17.68
C ALA A 507 27.78 -10.43 -18.38
N GLY A 508 27.64 -10.53 -19.71
CA GLY A 508 26.67 -9.79 -20.52
C GLY A 508 27.34 -8.93 -21.59
N GLY A 509 26.72 -7.82 -21.97
CA GLY A 509 27.12 -7.05 -23.16
C GLY A 509 28.20 -5.97 -22.91
N ALA A 510 28.75 -5.87 -21.70
CA ALA A 510 29.79 -4.88 -21.39
C ALA A 510 31.05 -5.04 -22.29
N LYS A 511 31.43 -6.30 -22.58
CA LYS A 511 32.53 -6.65 -23.50
C LYS A 511 32.30 -6.11 -24.92
N GLU A 512 31.07 -6.15 -25.42
CA GLU A 512 30.74 -5.60 -26.73
C GLU A 512 30.84 -4.07 -26.75
N ALA A 513 30.40 -3.41 -25.67
CA ALA A 513 30.47 -1.96 -25.54
C ALA A 513 31.93 -1.46 -25.63
N ILE A 514 32.85 -2.06 -24.87
CA ILE A 514 34.26 -1.65 -24.83
C ILE A 514 35.12 -2.25 -25.96
N ALA A 515 34.60 -3.19 -26.75
CA ALA A 515 35.34 -3.89 -27.80
C ALA A 515 36.71 -4.42 -27.31
N SER A 516 37.70 -4.56 -28.20
CA SER A 516 39.03 -5.07 -27.86
C SER A 516 40.03 -3.99 -27.41
N ASP A 517 39.71 -2.70 -27.59
CA ASP A 517 40.68 -1.61 -27.49
C ASP A 517 40.24 -0.42 -26.61
N CYS A 518 39.02 -0.43 -26.07
CA CYS A 518 38.49 0.64 -25.19
C CYS A 518 38.43 0.23 -23.71
N GLY A 519 38.94 -0.94 -23.35
CA GLY A 519 39.03 -1.44 -21.97
C GLY A 519 39.71 -2.82 -21.92
N ILE A 520 39.78 -3.40 -20.73
CA ILE A 520 40.32 -4.75 -20.49
C ILE A 520 39.17 -5.70 -20.13
N VAL A 521 39.14 -6.85 -20.79
CA VAL A 521 38.24 -7.96 -20.45
C VAL A 521 39.06 -9.04 -19.79
N VAL A 522 38.65 -9.45 -18.58
CA VAL A 522 39.28 -10.56 -17.85
C VAL A 522 38.36 -11.78 -17.78
N PRO A 523 38.87 -13.00 -17.54
CA PRO A 523 38.02 -14.18 -17.40
C PRO A 523 36.94 -14.00 -16.32
N TYR A 524 35.82 -14.69 -16.49
CA TYR A 524 34.66 -14.57 -15.60
C TYR A 524 35.03 -14.84 -14.13
N LEU A 525 34.77 -13.86 -13.25
CA LEU A 525 35.06 -13.88 -11.81
C LEU A 525 36.55 -14.01 -11.43
N ASP A 526 37.46 -13.74 -12.36
CA ASP A 526 38.90 -13.65 -12.07
C ASP A 526 39.24 -12.31 -11.41
N VAL A 527 38.91 -12.22 -10.12
CA VAL A 527 39.23 -11.07 -9.26
C VAL A 527 40.73 -10.75 -9.27
N PRO A 528 41.65 -11.74 -9.20
CA PRO A 528 43.08 -11.52 -9.40
C PRO A 528 43.43 -10.72 -10.67
N ALA A 529 43.01 -11.19 -11.84
CA ALA A 529 43.32 -10.55 -13.10
C ALA A 529 42.72 -9.13 -13.20
N MET A 530 41.50 -8.94 -12.69
CA MET A 530 40.88 -7.62 -12.64
C MET A 530 41.65 -6.65 -11.73
N ALA A 531 42.15 -7.12 -10.58
CA ALA A 531 42.97 -6.30 -9.70
C ALA A 531 44.31 -5.92 -10.36
N ASP A 532 44.96 -6.85 -11.05
CA ASP A 532 46.23 -6.58 -11.74
C ASP A 532 46.04 -5.51 -12.85
N ALA A 533 44.91 -5.56 -13.57
CA ALA A 533 44.53 -4.51 -14.53
C ALA A 533 44.28 -3.14 -13.85
N LEU A 534 43.60 -3.13 -12.70
CA LEU A 534 43.36 -1.89 -11.94
C LEU A 534 44.65 -1.29 -11.40
N VAL A 535 45.58 -2.09 -10.89
CA VAL A 535 46.93 -1.65 -10.48
C VAL A 535 47.64 -0.98 -11.65
N ALA A 536 47.60 -1.60 -12.84
CA ALA A 536 48.20 -1.01 -14.03
C ALA A 536 47.56 0.34 -14.41
N PHE A 537 46.22 0.46 -14.35
CA PHE A 537 45.51 1.71 -14.63
C PHE A 537 45.90 2.84 -13.67
N VAL A 538 45.93 2.57 -12.37
CA VAL A 538 46.19 3.63 -11.37
C VAL A 538 47.67 4.06 -11.36
N ASP A 539 48.60 3.10 -11.50
CA ASP A 539 50.04 3.37 -11.42
C ASP A 539 50.61 3.91 -12.74
N ASN A 540 50.03 3.55 -13.89
CA ASN A 540 50.50 3.96 -15.23
C ASN A 540 49.42 4.71 -16.03
N PRO A 541 48.81 5.79 -15.52
CA PRO A 541 47.65 6.43 -16.15
C PRO A 541 47.95 6.97 -17.57
N ALA A 542 49.20 7.40 -17.83
CA ALA A 542 49.62 7.87 -19.15
C ALA A 542 49.55 6.78 -20.23
N GLN A 543 49.86 5.52 -19.86
CA GLN A 543 49.83 4.38 -20.78
C GLN A 543 48.40 4.05 -21.23
N PHE A 544 47.41 4.30 -20.37
CA PHE A 544 45.99 3.97 -20.63
C PHE A 544 45.15 5.18 -21.05
N ALA A 545 45.73 6.38 -21.12
CA ALA A 545 45.02 7.60 -21.50
C ALA A 545 44.38 7.48 -22.91
N ASP A 546 45.09 6.89 -23.86
CA ASP A 546 44.56 6.72 -25.22
C ASP A 546 43.48 5.65 -25.31
N MET A 547 43.48 4.65 -24.42
CA MET A 547 42.38 3.69 -24.28
C MET A 547 41.09 4.39 -23.86
N GLY A 548 41.17 5.27 -22.85
CA GLY A 548 40.04 6.09 -22.41
C GLY A 548 39.52 7.01 -23.53
N LYS A 549 40.40 7.66 -24.30
CA LYS A 549 40.00 8.51 -25.43
C LYS A 549 39.29 7.73 -26.54
N ARG A 550 39.77 6.51 -26.85
CA ARG A 550 39.09 5.62 -27.81
C ARG A 550 37.70 5.23 -27.30
N ALA A 551 37.58 4.92 -26.00
CA ALA A 551 36.30 4.64 -25.36
C ALA A 551 35.32 5.81 -25.50
N GLU A 552 35.77 7.04 -25.22
CA GLU A 552 34.95 8.25 -25.38
C GLU A 552 34.52 8.46 -26.84
N THR A 553 35.45 8.31 -27.78
CA THR A 553 35.15 8.46 -29.21
C THR A 553 34.09 7.46 -29.64
N ARG A 554 34.27 6.19 -29.26
CA ARG A 554 33.37 5.08 -29.61
C ARG A 554 31.97 5.28 -29.05
N VAL A 555 31.83 5.63 -27.76
CA VAL A 555 30.48 5.80 -27.19
C VAL A 555 29.73 6.96 -27.85
N ARG A 556 30.45 8.02 -28.24
CA ARG A 556 29.87 9.20 -28.90
C ARG A 556 29.58 8.99 -30.38
N SER A 557 30.24 8.04 -31.06
CA SER A 557 30.01 7.74 -32.47
C SER A 557 29.06 6.56 -32.71
N THR A 558 29.11 5.54 -31.86
CA THR A 558 28.47 4.23 -32.11
C THR A 558 27.30 3.96 -31.16
N TYR A 559 27.34 4.51 -29.95
CA TYR A 559 26.34 4.24 -28.91
C TYR A 559 25.57 5.51 -28.54
N ARG A 560 25.11 6.25 -29.55
CA ARG A 560 24.23 7.41 -29.33
C ARG A 560 22.81 6.93 -29.07
N PHE A 561 22.20 7.40 -27.98
CA PHE A 561 20.84 7.00 -27.63
C PHE A 561 19.79 7.38 -28.69
N LEU A 562 20.04 8.44 -29.45
CA LEU A 562 19.17 8.83 -30.55
C LEU A 562 19.16 7.78 -31.67
N ASP A 563 20.33 7.21 -32.02
CA ASP A 563 20.43 6.17 -33.05
C ASP A 563 19.67 4.91 -32.62
N TYR A 564 19.73 4.57 -31.33
CA TYR A 564 18.90 3.52 -30.74
C TYR A 564 17.41 3.82 -30.89
N ALA A 565 16.97 5.03 -30.52
CA ALA A 565 15.57 5.42 -30.65
C ALA A 565 15.08 5.40 -32.11
N GLU A 566 15.91 5.85 -33.05
CA GLU A 566 15.64 5.76 -34.48
C GLU A 566 15.54 4.31 -34.96
N GLN A 567 16.45 3.43 -34.52
CA GLN A 567 16.40 2.00 -34.83
C GLN A 567 15.11 1.35 -34.32
N ILE A 568 14.69 1.64 -33.07
CA ILE A 568 13.41 1.14 -32.54
C ILE A 568 12.23 1.70 -33.35
N ARG A 569 12.27 2.99 -33.72
CA ARG A 569 11.22 3.61 -34.54
C ARG A 569 11.11 2.92 -35.91
N HIS A 570 12.23 2.68 -36.58
CA HIS A 570 12.27 1.96 -37.85
C HIS A 570 11.69 0.55 -37.71
N LEU A 571 12.03 -0.19 -36.66
CA LEU A 571 11.43 -1.50 -36.39
C LEU A 571 9.91 -1.41 -36.18
N CYS A 572 9.42 -0.38 -35.49
CA CYS A 572 7.99 -0.15 -35.32
C CYS A 572 7.29 0.16 -36.65
N ASP A 573 7.91 0.93 -37.54
CA ASP A 573 7.37 1.29 -38.85
C ASP A 573 7.36 0.08 -39.81
N ASP A 574 8.43 -0.74 -39.79
CA ASP A 574 8.51 -1.98 -40.57
C ASP A 574 7.38 -2.95 -40.17
N ILE A 575 7.13 -3.12 -38.87
CA ILE A 575 6.06 -3.99 -38.36
C ILE A 575 4.67 -3.48 -38.74
N ARG A 576 4.51 -2.15 -38.86
CA ARG A 576 3.25 -1.53 -39.29
C ARG A 576 3.00 -1.68 -40.79
N THR A 577 4.06 -1.71 -41.61
CA THR A 577 3.96 -1.81 -43.08
C THR A 577 3.86 -3.25 -43.59
N GLN A 578 4.39 -4.23 -42.86
CA GLN A 578 4.35 -5.65 -43.24
C GLN A 578 2.95 -6.29 -43.22
N VAL A 579 1.91 -5.60 -42.75
CA VAL A 579 0.53 -6.11 -42.71
C VAL A 579 -0.28 -5.53 -43.87
N SER A 580 -0.08 -6.09 -45.06
CA SER A 580 -1.00 -5.97 -46.22
C SER A 580 -1.66 -7.31 -46.58
N GLU A 581 -1.32 -8.41 -45.90
CA GLU A 581 -2.03 -9.69 -46.01
C GLU A 581 -2.49 -10.13 -44.61
N PRO A 582 -3.74 -10.61 -44.45
CA PRO A 582 -4.23 -11.09 -43.18
C PRO A 582 -3.54 -12.41 -42.86
N GLU A 583 -2.40 -12.34 -42.17
CA GLU A 583 -1.80 -13.50 -41.52
C GLU A 583 -2.85 -14.12 -40.59
N GLN A 584 -3.18 -15.39 -40.86
CA GLN A 584 -4.00 -16.20 -39.97
C GLN A 584 -3.50 -16.01 -38.55
N VAL A 585 -4.37 -15.44 -37.70
CA VAL A 585 -4.21 -15.41 -36.25
C VAL A 585 -3.69 -16.79 -35.85
N ARG A 586 -2.43 -16.88 -35.43
CA ARG A 586 -1.88 -18.10 -34.82
C ARG A 586 -2.83 -18.44 -33.69
N SER A 587 -3.68 -19.45 -33.91
CA SER A 587 -4.86 -19.70 -33.11
C SER A 587 -4.44 -19.87 -31.66
N VAL A 588 -4.82 -18.91 -30.83
CA VAL A 588 -4.99 -19.18 -29.41
C VAL A 588 -6.12 -20.20 -29.39
N ASP A 589 -5.80 -21.44 -29.00
CA ASP A 589 -6.74 -22.55 -28.98
C ASP A 589 -7.87 -22.23 -27.98
N ASP A 590 -8.94 -21.61 -28.50
CA ASP A 590 -10.04 -20.96 -27.77
C ASP A 590 -11.23 -21.91 -27.54
N THR A 591 -11.01 -23.22 -27.66
CA THR A 591 -12.08 -24.22 -27.55
C THR A 591 -12.44 -24.61 -26.12
N ARG A 592 -11.74 -24.08 -25.09
CA ARG A 592 -12.03 -24.36 -23.67
C ARG A 592 -12.58 -23.20 -22.83
N SER A 593 -12.55 -21.95 -23.31
CA SER A 593 -12.92 -20.76 -22.51
C SER A 593 -14.43 -20.44 -22.54
N ARG A 594 -15.06 -20.56 -23.72
CA ARG A 594 -16.43 -20.07 -23.97
C ARG A 594 -17.56 -20.78 -23.20
N SER A 595 -17.32 -21.98 -22.67
CA SER A 595 -18.35 -22.72 -21.89
C SER A 595 -18.29 -22.48 -20.38
N GLU A 596 -17.20 -21.89 -19.87
CA GLU A 596 -17.07 -21.53 -18.44
C GLU A 596 -17.57 -20.11 -18.15
N ASP A 597 -17.30 -19.13 -19.02
CA ASP A 597 -17.63 -17.72 -18.77
C ASP A 597 -19.15 -17.46 -18.72
N SER A 598 -19.91 -18.07 -19.62
CA SER A 598 -21.38 -17.99 -19.67
C SER A 598 -22.08 -18.65 -18.47
N ARG A 599 -21.41 -19.55 -17.74
CA ARG A 599 -21.92 -20.19 -16.51
C ARG A 599 -21.47 -19.48 -15.23
N VAL A 600 -20.46 -18.61 -15.30
CA VAL A 600 -19.93 -17.83 -14.18
C VAL A 600 -20.69 -16.51 -14.03
N GLU A 601 -21.05 -15.84 -15.13
CA GLU A 601 -21.83 -14.60 -15.10
C GLU A 601 -23.22 -14.80 -14.50
N ALA A 602 -23.95 -15.84 -14.91
CA ALA A 602 -25.28 -16.16 -14.37
C ALA A 602 -25.29 -16.60 -12.88
N ARG A 603 -24.10 -16.88 -12.30
CA ARG A 603 -23.95 -17.29 -10.90
C ARG A 603 -23.44 -16.17 -10.00
N SER A 604 -22.88 -15.11 -10.59
CA SER A 604 -22.40 -13.89 -9.92
C SER A 604 -23.55 -13.05 -9.34
N GLU A 605 -24.67 -12.94 -10.07
CA GLU A 605 -25.83 -12.14 -9.65
C GLU A 605 -26.61 -12.75 -8.47
N ARG A 606 -26.41 -14.04 -8.15
CA ARG A 606 -27.23 -14.75 -7.15
C ARG A 606 -26.67 -14.75 -5.72
N ASN A 607 -25.45 -14.27 -5.50
CA ASN A 607 -24.73 -14.49 -4.22
C ASN A 607 -24.50 -13.24 -3.35
N GLN A 608 -25.11 -12.09 -3.65
CA GLN A 608 -25.16 -10.98 -2.69
C GLN A 608 -26.30 -11.19 -1.69
N ARG A 609 -26.10 -12.07 -0.71
CA ARG A 609 -26.86 -12.04 0.54
C ARG A 609 -25.95 -11.58 1.67
N MET A 610 -26.40 -10.50 2.32
CA MET A 610 -25.70 -9.75 3.37
C MET A 610 -25.10 -10.63 4.47
N GLY A 611 -23.83 -10.41 4.78
CA GLY A 611 -23.14 -11.02 5.91
C GLY A 611 -22.91 -10.03 7.06
N ILE A 612 -22.90 -10.54 8.30
CA ILE A 612 -22.75 -9.79 9.56
C ILE A 612 -21.48 -8.90 9.59
N LYS A 613 -20.45 -9.22 8.80
CA LYS A 613 -19.26 -8.37 8.60
C LYS A 613 -19.61 -6.95 8.10
N GLN A 614 -20.64 -6.81 7.24
CA GLN A 614 -21.12 -5.51 6.78
C GLN A 614 -21.91 -4.77 7.86
N TRP A 615 -22.55 -5.46 8.82
CA TRP A 615 -23.23 -4.84 9.96
C TRP A 615 -22.25 -4.18 10.95
N PHE A 616 -21.14 -4.84 11.27
CA PHE A 616 -20.10 -4.26 12.15
C PHE A 616 -19.28 -3.15 11.45
N LEU A 617 -19.03 -3.28 10.15
CA LEU A 617 -18.42 -2.22 9.33
C LEU A 617 -19.41 -1.08 8.95
N ALA A 618 -20.70 -1.24 9.26
CA ALA A 618 -21.76 -0.24 9.09
C ALA A 618 -22.14 0.46 10.40
N LEU A 619 -21.34 0.33 11.47
CA LEU A 619 -21.41 1.23 12.62
C LEU A 619 -21.37 2.70 12.13
N PRO A 620 -22.17 3.62 12.71
CA PRO A 620 -22.28 4.99 12.22
C PRO A 620 -20.91 5.71 12.19
N GLY A 621 -20.59 6.36 11.07
CA GLY A 621 -19.39 7.19 10.92
C GLY A 621 -18.09 6.42 10.69
N ASN A 622 -17.00 7.14 10.41
CA ASN A 622 -15.64 6.65 10.14
C ASN A 622 -15.01 5.74 11.24
N ILE A 623 -15.78 5.26 12.23
CA ILE A 623 -15.33 4.53 13.43
C ILE A 623 -14.61 3.22 13.10
N GLY A 624 -15.11 2.41 12.16
CA GLY A 624 -14.44 1.15 11.76
C GLY A 624 -13.03 1.37 11.20
N ARG A 625 -12.88 2.40 10.36
CA ARG A 625 -11.57 2.88 9.86
C ARG A 625 -10.73 3.51 10.97
N MET A 626 -11.34 4.16 11.97
CA MET A 626 -10.65 4.78 13.11
C MET A 626 -10.09 3.75 14.11
N ILE A 627 -10.72 2.60 14.26
CA ILE A 627 -10.27 1.53 15.18
C ILE A 627 -9.46 0.43 14.49
N ARG A 628 -9.15 0.57 13.18
CA ARG A 628 -8.44 -0.44 12.36
C ARG A 628 -9.13 -1.80 12.38
N ALA A 629 -10.47 -1.84 12.39
CA ALA A 629 -11.21 -3.09 12.56
C ALA A 629 -10.76 -4.15 11.54
N GLU A 630 -10.51 -3.78 10.28
CA GLU A 630 -10.02 -4.71 9.27
C GLU A 630 -8.66 -5.38 9.58
N GLN A 631 -7.80 -4.74 10.37
CA GLN A 631 -6.43 -5.21 10.64
C GLN A 631 -6.36 -6.29 11.72
N TRP A 632 -7.37 -6.39 12.59
CA TRP A 632 -7.38 -7.37 13.68
C TRP A 632 -8.60 -8.29 13.71
N TRP A 633 -9.69 -7.97 12.99
CA TRP A 633 -10.96 -8.69 13.06
C TRP A 633 -10.83 -10.21 12.89
N ALA A 634 -10.33 -10.66 11.74
CA ALA A 634 -10.26 -12.09 11.44
C ALA A 634 -9.09 -12.78 12.15
N TYR A 635 -7.93 -12.13 12.19
CA TYR A 635 -6.70 -12.73 12.71
C TYR A 635 -6.67 -12.85 14.24
N LYS A 636 -7.27 -11.90 14.98
CA LYS A 636 -7.30 -11.95 16.46
C LYS A 636 -8.55 -12.65 17.00
N LEU A 637 -9.74 -12.36 16.46
CA LEU A 637 -10.98 -12.88 17.05
C LEU A 637 -11.29 -14.34 16.69
N ALA A 638 -11.00 -14.80 15.47
CA ALA A 638 -11.32 -16.18 15.07
C ALA A 638 -10.58 -17.23 15.93
N PRO A 639 -9.27 -17.06 16.26
CA PRO A 639 -8.60 -17.93 17.22
C PRO A 639 -9.20 -17.88 18.64
N MET A 640 -9.64 -16.71 19.12
CA MET A 640 -10.28 -16.58 20.44
C MET A 640 -11.63 -17.29 20.49
N TYR A 641 -12.42 -17.24 19.41
CA TYR A 641 -13.65 -18.01 19.29
C TYR A 641 -13.37 -19.52 19.20
N THR A 642 -12.29 -19.91 18.54
CA THR A 642 -11.86 -21.32 18.51
C THR A 642 -11.57 -21.83 19.92
N VAL A 643 -10.94 -21.02 20.77
CA VAL A 643 -10.75 -21.31 22.20
C VAL A 643 -12.08 -21.51 22.93
N PHE A 644 -13.05 -20.61 22.70
CA PHE A 644 -14.38 -20.73 23.30
C PHE A 644 -15.05 -22.05 22.90
N TYR A 645 -15.07 -22.39 21.60
CA TYR A 645 -15.65 -23.63 21.10
C TYR A 645 -14.93 -24.88 21.61
N ALA A 646 -13.59 -24.86 21.63
CA ALA A 646 -12.80 -25.99 22.10
C ALA A 646 -13.01 -26.24 23.60
N THR A 647 -13.17 -25.18 24.38
CA THR A 647 -13.46 -25.28 25.81
C THR A 647 -14.87 -25.84 26.06
N ALA A 648 -15.86 -25.37 25.31
CA ALA A 648 -17.22 -25.93 25.36
C ALA A 648 -17.24 -27.41 24.98
N TYR A 649 -16.48 -27.78 23.94
CA TYR A 649 -16.32 -29.15 23.49
C TYR A 649 -15.72 -30.05 24.57
N LEU A 650 -14.69 -29.59 25.30
CA LEU A 650 -14.10 -30.36 26.40
C LEU A 650 -15.07 -30.60 27.55
N GLN A 651 -15.91 -29.61 27.85
CA GLN A 651 -16.97 -29.74 28.86
C GLN A 651 -18.20 -30.52 28.35
N SER A 652 -18.11 -31.13 27.16
CA SER A 652 -19.23 -31.84 26.53
C SER A 652 -20.52 -31.01 26.44
N THR A 653 -20.36 -29.70 26.31
CA THR A 653 -21.46 -28.73 26.28
C THR A 653 -21.66 -28.23 24.86
N SER A 654 -22.92 -28.22 24.41
CA SER A 654 -23.28 -27.70 23.09
C SER A 654 -23.12 -26.18 23.05
N ILE A 655 -22.61 -25.66 21.94
CA ILE A 655 -22.44 -24.21 21.76
C ILE A 655 -23.81 -23.50 21.76
N VAL A 656 -24.84 -24.17 21.24
CA VAL A 656 -26.24 -23.68 21.27
C VAL A 656 -26.74 -23.44 22.70
N THR A 657 -26.22 -24.10 23.74
CA THR A 657 -26.67 -23.81 25.11
C THR A 657 -25.97 -22.60 25.73
N ILE A 658 -24.78 -22.27 25.24
CA ILE A 658 -23.93 -21.19 25.79
C ILE A 658 -23.72 -20.02 24.81
N TRP A 659 -24.54 -19.93 23.77
CA TRP A 659 -24.42 -18.88 22.75
C TRP A 659 -24.48 -17.43 23.26
N PRO A 660 -25.19 -17.07 24.35
CA PRO A 660 -25.17 -15.70 24.84
C PRO A 660 -23.77 -15.32 25.34
N ALA A 661 -23.04 -16.29 25.93
CA ALA A 661 -21.65 -16.11 26.34
C ALA A 661 -20.75 -15.89 25.13
N ALA A 662 -21.01 -16.57 24.00
CA ALA A 662 -20.29 -16.35 22.75
C ALA A 662 -20.49 -14.93 22.20
N ILE A 663 -21.69 -14.34 22.31
CA ILE A 663 -21.93 -12.93 21.90
C ILE A 663 -21.24 -11.96 22.86
N THR A 664 -21.37 -12.23 24.16
CA THR A 664 -20.76 -11.42 25.22
C THR A 664 -19.24 -11.33 25.04
N LEU A 665 -18.61 -12.42 24.60
CA LEU A 665 -17.18 -12.45 24.28
C LEU A 665 -16.79 -11.40 23.22
N LEU A 666 -17.52 -11.32 22.11
CA LEU A 666 -17.25 -10.35 21.05
C LEU A 666 -17.47 -8.92 21.54
N LEU A 667 -18.57 -8.68 22.25
CA LEU A 667 -18.89 -7.36 22.80
C LEU A 667 -17.88 -6.90 23.84
N ALA A 668 -17.23 -7.83 24.55
CA ALA A 668 -16.21 -7.51 25.56
C ALA A 668 -14.80 -7.32 24.96
N ILE A 669 -14.40 -8.13 23.98
CA ILE A 669 -13.04 -8.12 23.41
C ILE A 669 -12.87 -7.09 22.28
N ALA A 670 -13.90 -6.87 21.43
CA ALA A 670 -13.79 -5.93 20.32
C ALA A 670 -13.48 -4.48 20.79
N PRO A 671 -14.08 -3.95 21.88
CA PRO A 671 -13.70 -2.66 22.44
C PRO A 671 -12.26 -2.62 22.97
N CYS A 672 -11.75 -3.74 23.50
CA CYS A 672 -10.35 -3.82 23.95
C CYS A 672 -9.37 -3.73 22.76
N ALA A 673 -9.67 -4.42 21.64
CA ALA A 673 -8.91 -4.31 20.40
C ALA A 673 -8.98 -2.91 19.77
N ALA A 674 -10.14 -2.24 19.88
CA ALA A 674 -10.30 -0.85 19.49
C ALA A 674 -9.46 0.09 20.38
N TYR A 675 -9.51 -0.11 21.69
CA TYR A 675 -8.79 0.70 22.68
C TYR A 675 -7.28 0.70 22.43
N VAL A 676 -6.65 -0.47 22.20
CA VAL A 676 -5.20 -0.53 21.90
C VAL A 676 -4.84 0.22 20.61
N SER A 677 -5.73 0.22 19.61
CA SER A 677 -5.51 0.95 18.36
C SER A 677 -5.61 2.47 18.57
N LEU A 678 -6.58 2.91 19.37
CA LEU A 678 -6.80 4.32 19.69
C LEU A 678 -5.68 4.88 20.57
N ILE A 679 -5.30 4.16 21.63
CA ILE A 679 -4.28 4.64 22.56
C ILE A 679 -2.89 4.70 21.95
N ASN A 680 -2.54 3.76 21.06
CA ASN A 680 -1.29 3.84 20.30
C ASN A 680 -1.27 5.08 19.41
N ASP A 681 -2.32 5.32 18.60
CA ASP A 681 -2.38 6.51 17.76
C ASP A 681 -2.28 7.81 18.58
N VAL A 682 -2.91 7.88 19.76
CA VAL A 682 -2.83 9.05 20.65
C VAL A 682 -1.41 9.24 21.20
N THR A 683 -0.77 8.16 21.63
CA THR A 683 0.56 8.21 22.26
C THR A 683 1.72 8.34 21.26
N ASP A 684 1.49 8.03 19.98
CA ASP A 684 2.49 8.07 18.91
C ASP A 684 2.42 9.32 18.02
N ARG A 685 1.51 10.26 18.29
CA ARG A 685 1.30 11.48 17.46
C ARG A 685 2.59 12.22 17.08
N GLU A 686 3.51 12.36 18.03
CA GLU A 686 4.77 13.08 17.82
C GLU A 686 5.81 12.22 17.08
N ASP A 687 5.86 10.91 17.37
CA ASP A 687 6.79 9.99 16.72
C ASP A 687 6.38 9.76 15.25
N ASP A 688 5.08 9.64 14.98
CA ASP A 688 4.53 9.55 13.62
C ASP A 688 4.80 10.82 12.81
N ARG A 689 4.68 12.00 13.44
CA ARG A 689 5.01 13.29 12.81
C ARG A 689 6.48 13.35 12.40
N ARG A 690 7.40 12.91 13.27
CA ARG A 690 8.85 12.84 12.96
C ARG A 690 9.17 11.82 11.87
N ALA A 691 8.40 10.74 11.79
CA ALA A 691 8.55 9.70 10.79
C ALA A 691 7.88 10.04 9.43
N GLY A 692 7.19 11.19 9.32
CA GLY A 692 6.42 11.56 8.13
C GLY A 692 5.19 10.69 7.88
N LYS A 693 4.67 10.01 8.91
CA LYS A 693 3.49 9.14 8.83
C LYS A 693 2.21 9.91 9.12
N THR A 694 1.13 9.57 8.43
CA THR A 694 -0.21 10.13 8.71
C THR A 694 -0.78 9.51 10.00
N ASN A 695 -1.14 10.35 10.99
CA ASN A 695 -1.74 9.92 12.25
C ASN A 695 -3.20 10.40 12.37
N ARG A 696 -4.14 9.50 12.69
CA ARG A 696 -5.60 9.79 12.69
C ARG A 696 -6.04 10.70 13.84
N MET A 697 -5.19 10.88 14.84
CA MET A 697 -5.40 11.72 16.02
C MET A 697 -4.64 13.06 15.91
N ALA A 698 -3.86 13.28 14.84
CA ALA A 698 -2.99 14.45 14.67
C ALA A 698 -3.73 15.80 14.78
N ASP A 699 -4.91 15.90 14.17
CA ASP A 699 -5.67 17.16 14.04
C ASP A 699 -7.01 17.14 14.81
N ARG A 700 -7.19 16.18 15.73
CA ARG A 700 -8.44 16.00 16.47
C ARG A 700 -8.48 16.87 17.74
N PRO A 701 -9.62 17.53 18.06
CA PRO A 701 -9.81 18.22 19.34
C PRO A 701 -9.66 17.28 20.53
N LEU A 702 -9.13 17.78 21.65
CA LEU A 702 -8.90 17.01 22.88
C LEU A 702 -10.17 16.33 23.40
N LEU A 703 -11.32 17.01 23.32
CA LEU A 703 -12.61 16.46 23.73
C LEU A 703 -13.00 15.23 22.89
N GLN A 704 -12.76 15.25 21.58
CA GLN A 704 -13.03 14.10 20.72
C GLN A 704 -12.12 12.91 21.05
N ILE A 705 -10.82 13.17 21.29
CA ILE A 705 -9.87 12.13 21.71
C ILE A 705 -10.30 11.52 23.06
N ALA A 706 -10.69 12.35 24.01
CA ALA A 706 -11.17 11.91 25.32
C ALA A 706 -12.43 11.04 25.20
N LEU A 707 -13.42 11.44 24.40
CA LEU A 707 -14.64 10.66 24.17
C LEU A 707 -14.35 9.32 23.48
N LEU A 708 -13.45 9.31 22.49
CA LEU A 708 -13.06 8.07 21.79
C LEU A 708 -12.35 7.07 22.70
N LEU A 709 -11.54 7.54 23.66
CA LEU A 709 -10.90 6.68 24.66
C LEU A 709 -11.86 6.27 25.78
N ALA A 710 -12.78 7.14 26.18
CA ALA A 710 -13.76 6.88 27.23
C ALA A 710 -14.78 5.81 26.83
N ALA A 711 -15.22 5.78 25.56
CA ALA A 711 -16.22 4.83 25.09
C ALA A 711 -15.86 3.35 25.31
N PRO A 712 -14.67 2.84 24.88
CA PRO A 712 -14.29 1.45 25.15
C PRO A 712 -14.03 1.18 26.63
N LEU A 713 -13.50 2.15 27.39
CA LEU A 713 -13.30 2.01 28.84
C LEU A 713 -14.62 1.90 29.61
N PHE A 714 -15.66 2.62 29.17
CA PHE A 714 -17.00 2.52 29.73
C PHE A 714 -17.59 1.12 29.50
N ILE A 715 -17.40 0.56 28.30
CA ILE A 715 -17.80 -0.82 28.01
C ILE A 715 -17.03 -1.82 28.88
N ALA A 716 -15.72 -1.60 29.08
CA ALA A 716 -14.91 -2.42 29.98
C ALA A 716 -15.46 -2.40 31.43
N ALA A 717 -15.89 -1.23 31.90
CA ALA A 717 -16.51 -1.09 33.22
C ALA A 717 -17.83 -1.86 33.31
N ILE A 718 -18.69 -1.78 32.30
CA ILE A 718 -19.96 -2.53 32.25
C ILE A 718 -19.71 -4.04 32.38
N PHE A 719 -18.78 -4.60 31.60
CA PHE A 719 -18.48 -6.03 31.68
C PHE A 719 -17.82 -6.42 33.00
N SER A 720 -16.94 -5.57 33.54
CA SER A 720 -16.32 -5.79 34.85
C SER A 720 -17.36 -5.81 35.98
N MET A 721 -18.36 -4.94 35.91
CA MET A 721 -19.48 -4.94 36.85
C MET A 721 -20.42 -6.14 36.66
N THR A 722 -20.71 -6.49 35.40
CA THR A 722 -21.54 -7.66 35.04
C THR A 722 -20.91 -8.97 35.52
N TRP A 723 -19.59 -9.05 35.51
CA TRP A 723 -18.83 -10.24 35.90
C TRP A 723 -18.22 -10.16 37.29
N ARG A 724 -18.59 -9.18 38.13
CA ARG A 724 -17.96 -8.91 39.44
C ARG A 724 -17.88 -10.09 40.40
N ASP A 725 -18.82 -11.04 40.31
CA ASP A 725 -18.87 -12.22 41.16
C ASP A 725 -17.90 -13.33 40.70
N ASP A 726 -17.30 -13.18 39.51
CA ASP A 726 -16.29 -14.07 38.92
C ASP A 726 -14.93 -13.35 38.87
N VAL A 727 -14.28 -13.30 40.04
CA VAL A 727 -13.00 -12.60 40.23
C VAL A 727 -11.93 -13.05 39.22
N PRO A 728 -11.73 -14.36 38.93
CA PRO A 728 -10.77 -14.78 37.92
C PRO A 728 -11.07 -14.23 36.52
N LEU A 729 -12.34 -14.25 36.08
CA LEU A 729 -12.73 -13.72 34.77
C LEU A 729 -12.48 -12.20 34.66
N VAL A 730 -12.87 -11.43 35.68
CA VAL A 730 -12.66 -9.98 35.72
C VAL A 730 -11.17 -9.65 35.77
N ALA A 731 -10.39 -10.36 36.59
CA ALA A 731 -8.96 -10.13 36.71
C ALA A 731 -8.23 -10.36 35.37
N VAL A 732 -8.52 -11.47 34.68
CA VAL A 732 -7.94 -11.76 33.36
C VAL A 732 -8.41 -10.74 32.32
N TYR A 733 -9.70 -10.42 32.30
CA TYR A 733 -10.25 -9.44 31.35
C TYR A 733 -9.57 -8.08 31.51
N LEU A 734 -9.51 -7.53 32.73
CA LEU A 734 -8.87 -6.25 33.03
C LEU A 734 -7.37 -6.25 32.78
N SER A 735 -6.69 -7.40 32.94
CA SER A 735 -5.26 -7.53 32.66
C SER A 735 -4.91 -7.22 31.20
N ALA A 736 -5.81 -7.49 30.24
CA ALA A 736 -5.61 -7.09 28.84
C ALA A 736 -5.53 -5.56 28.68
N TRP A 737 -6.45 -4.83 29.33
CA TRP A 737 -6.50 -3.36 29.30
C TRP A 737 -5.27 -2.74 29.97
N VAL A 738 -4.88 -3.30 31.13
CA VAL A 738 -3.68 -2.86 31.85
C VAL A 738 -2.42 -3.11 31.00
N ALA A 739 -2.28 -4.29 30.39
CA ALA A 739 -1.14 -4.61 29.54
C ALA A 739 -1.00 -3.63 28.37
N PHE A 740 -2.09 -3.32 27.66
CA PHE A 740 -2.07 -2.34 26.56
C PHE A 740 -1.80 -0.90 27.02
N SER A 741 -2.29 -0.54 28.21
CA SER A 741 -1.99 0.76 28.81
C SER A 741 -0.50 0.88 29.15
N LEU A 742 0.07 -0.13 29.81
CA LEU A 742 1.51 -0.18 30.12
C LEU A 742 2.37 -0.22 28.86
N TYR A 743 1.91 -0.88 27.80
CA TYR A 743 2.58 -0.93 26.51
C TYR A 743 2.72 0.46 25.87
N SER A 744 1.67 1.30 25.96
CA SER A 744 1.54 2.51 25.13
C SER A 744 1.82 3.82 25.90
N ILE A 745 1.40 3.94 27.17
CA ILE A 745 1.36 5.21 27.90
C ILE A 745 2.68 5.48 28.66
N PRO A 746 3.27 6.70 28.57
CA PRO A 746 4.36 7.14 29.44
C PRO A 746 3.95 7.24 30.94
N PRO A 747 4.87 7.03 31.91
CA PRO A 747 6.30 6.76 31.76
C PRO A 747 6.64 5.28 31.50
N PHE A 748 5.66 4.37 31.55
CA PHE A 748 5.90 2.94 31.37
C PHE A 748 6.34 2.62 29.93
N ARG A 749 5.47 2.92 28.95
CA ARG A 749 5.69 2.77 27.49
C ARG A 749 6.51 1.51 27.16
N LEU A 750 6.04 0.34 27.59
CA LEU A 750 6.83 -0.90 27.53
C LEU A 750 7.25 -1.30 26.11
N LYS A 751 6.57 -0.79 25.07
CA LYS A 751 6.96 -1.01 23.67
C LYS A 751 8.40 -0.58 23.35
N SER A 752 8.96 0.39 24.09
CA SER A 752 10.36 0.82 23.98
C SER A 752 11.31 0.13 24.97
N ARG A 753 10.85 -0.90 25.68
CA ARG A 753 11.60 -1.61 26.74
C ARG A 753 11.96 -3.04 26.36
N GLY A 754 12.27 -3.27 25.09
CA GLY A 754 12.75 -4.56 24.60
C GLY A 754 11.78 -5.71 24.88
N VAL A 755 12.24 -6.73 25.60
CA VAL A 755 11.47 -7.98 25.79
C VAL A 755 10.20 -7.76 26.61
N LEU A 756 10.19 -6.77 27.50
CA LEU A 756 9.00 -6.41 28.27
C LEU A 756 7.87 -5.91 27.38
N GLY A 757 8.19 -5.21 26.28
CA GLY A 757 7.21 -4.80 25.28
C GLY A 757 6.63 -5.98 24.51
N VAL A 758 7.48 -6.95 24.15
CA VAL A 758 7.06 -8.20 23.50
C VAL A 758 6.09 -8.98 24.38
N PHE A 759 6.41 -9.16 25.66
CA PHE A 759 5.52 -9.85 26.60
C PHE A 759 4.23 -9.07 26.88
N ALA A 760 4.31 -7.75 27.05
CA ALA A 760 3.12 -6.92 27.31
C ALA A 760 2.12 -7.00 26.15
N ASP A 761 2.58 -6.88 24.90
CA ASP A 761 1.70 -7.03 23.74
C ASP A 761 1.19 -8.47 23.59
N ALA A 762 2.07 -9.49 23.69
CA ALA A 762 1.68 -10.90 23.56
C ALA A 762 0.61 -11.30 24.60
N CYS A 763 0.75 -10.82 25.83
CA CYS A 763 -0.22 -11.06 26.89
C CYS A 763 -1.54 -10.30 26.62
N GLY A 764 -1.46 -9.02 26.28
CA GLY A 764 -2.64 -8.18 26.03
C GLY A 764 -3.45 -8.62 24.81
N SER A 765 -2.78 -9.04 23.74
CA SER A 765 -3.41 -9.34 22.45
C SER A 765 -3.80 -10.79 22.24
N HIS A 766 -3.18 -11.73 22.96
CA HIS A 766 -3.47 -13.16 22.82
C HIS A 766 -3.76 -13.88 24.14
N VAL A 767 -2.89 -13.78 25.16
CA VAL A 767 -3.05 -14.58 26.39
C VAL A 767 -4.33 -14.23 27.15
N PHE A 768 -4.49 -12.97 27.55
CA PHE A 768 -5.63 -12.55 28.35
C PHE A 768 -6.96 -12.68 27.60
N PRO A 769 -7.08 -12.25 26.33
CA PRO A 769 -8.32 -12.47 25.57
C PRO A 769 -8.68 -13.95 25.39
N SER A 770 -7.71 -14.83 25.12
CA SER A 770 -7.97 -16.27 25.03
C SER A 770 -8.36 -16.88 26.38
N LEU A 771 -7.76 -16.44 27.48
CA LEU A 771 -8.17 -16.87 28.81
C LEU A 771 -9.58 -16.35 29.17
N THR A 772 -9.93 -15.12 28.78
CA THR A 772 -11.30 -14.60 28.91
C THR A 772 -12.27 -15.48 28.12
N ALA A 773 -11.94 -15.86 26.89
CA ALA A 773 -12.77 -16.76 26.08
C ALA A 773 -12.97 -18.14 26.76
N ALA A 774 -11.89 -18.72 27.29
CA ALA A 774 -11.95 -20.00 27.98
C ALA A 774 -12.76 -19.92 29.29
N LEU A 775 -12.49 -18.93 30.14
CA LEU A 775 -13.20 -18.75 31.42
C LEU A 775 -14.68 -18.44 31.20
N LEU A 776 -15.03 -17.68 30.16
CA LEU A 776 -16.43 -17.39 29.84
C LEU A 776 -17.19 -18.64 29.35
N ALA A 777 -16.52 -19.51 28.57
CA ALA A 777 -17.06 -20.81 28.19
C ALA A 777 -17.22 -21.73 29.42
N LEU A 778 -16.22 -21.80 30.29
CA LEU A 778 -16.25 -22.61 31.52
C LEU A 778 -17.34 -22.15 32.47
N ARG A 779 -17.46 -20.84 32.72
CA ARG A 779 -18.55 -20.28 33.54
C ARG A 779 -19.93 -20.76 33.07
N ALA A 780 -20.10 -20.95 31.77
CA ALA A 780 -21.33 -21.42 31.17
C ALA A 780 -21.46 -22.96 31.08
N ALA A 781 -20.36 -23.72 31.23
CA ALA A 781 -20.28 -25.15 30.89
C ALA A 781 -19.72 -26.08 31.99
N GLY A 782 -19.01 -25.59 33.02
CA GLY A 782 -18.40 -26.44 34.07
C GLY A 782 -17.14 -25.87 34.75
N LYS A 783 -16.50 -26.65 35.63
CA LYS A 783 -15.30 -26.22 36.36
C LYS A 783 -14.05 -26.20 35.47
N PRO A 784 -13.08 -25.29 35.70
CA PRO A 784 -11.85 -25.20 34.92
C PRO A 784 -11.00 -26.47 35.02
N ASP A 785 -10.56 -27.01 33.88
CA ASP A 785 -9.43 -27.94 33.83
C ASP A 785 -8.12 -27.11 33.86
N PRO A 786 -7.33 -27.18 34.95
CA PRO A 786 -6.11 -26.39 35.07
C PRO A 786 -5.07 -26.72 33.99
N VAL A 787 -5.03 -27.96 33.50
CA VAL A 787 -4.07 -28.40 32.46
C VAL A 787 -4.44 -27.79 31.11
N TRP A 788 -5.73 -27.75 30.79
CA TRP A 788 -6.24 -27.08 29.59
C TRP A 788 -5.91 -25.59 29.60
N ILE A 789 -6.21 -24.91 30.71
CA ILE A 789 -5.96 -23.48 30.87
C ILE A 789 -4.47 -23.15 30.77
N ALA A 790 -3.60 -23.95 31.41
CA ALA A 790 -2.15 -23.77 31.32
C ALA A 790 -1.62 -23.98 29.89
N THR A 791 -2.06 -25.06 29.22
CA THR A 791 -1.64 -25.36 27.84
C THR A 791 -2.07 -24.24 26.89
N LEU A 792 -3.28 -23.72 27.08
CA LEU A 792 -3.85 -22.64 26.29
C LEU A 792 -3.11 -21.32 26.49
N ALA A 793 -2.75 -20.98 27.74
CA ALA A 793 -1.96 -19.80 28.03
C ALA A 793 -0.58 -19.85 27.34
N VAL A 794 0.09 -21.01 27.37
CA VAL A 794 1.38 -21.21 26.69
C VAL A 794 1.24 -21.09 25.17
N TRP A 795 0.22 -21.72 24.58
CA TRP A 795 -0.06 -21.60 23.15
C TRP A 795 -0.35 -20.16 22.74
N ALA A 796 -1.23 -19.47 23.48
CA ALA A 796 -1.58 -18.08 23.20
C ALA A 796 -0.38 -17.14 23.35
N LEU A 797 0.50 -17.38 24.33
CA LEU A 797 1.74 -16.62 24.50
C LEU A 797 2.68 -16.82 23.32
N GLY A 798 2.86 -18.06 22.84
CA GLY A 798 3.67 -18.37 21.65
C GLY A 798 3.16 -17.63 20.41
N CYS A 799 1.84 -17.71 20.15
CA CYS A 799 1.18 -16.97 19.07
C CYS A 799 1.41 -15.46 19.19
N GLY A 800 1.26 -14.89 20.41
CA GLY A 800 1.42 -13.46 20.65
C GLY A 800 2.86 -12.98 20.48
N VAL A 801 3.84 -13.69 21.03
CA VAL A 801 5.27 -13.37 20.85
C VAL A 801 5.63 -13.42 19.37
N ARG A 802 5.15 -14.43 18.63
CA ARG A 802 5.39 -14.52 17.20
C ARG A 802 4.72 -13.39 16.42
N GLY A 803 3.48 -13.04 16.76
CA GLY A 803 2.72 -11.95 16.14
C GLY A 803 3.39 -10.60 16.29
N ILE A 804 3.77 -10.21 17.51
CA ILE A 804 4.41 -8.90 17.75
C ILE A 804 5.80 -8.82 17.12
N LEU A 805 6.56 -9.92 17.11
CA LEU A 805 7.87 -9.94 16.46
C LEU A 805 7.74 -9.84 14.93
N TRP A 806 6.71 -10.44 14.33
CA TRP A 806 6.43 -10.25 12.90
C TRP A 806 6.14 -8.78 12.58
N HIS A 807 5.29 -8.11 13.37
CA HIS A 807 5.00 -6.68 13.21
C HIS A 807 6.27 -5.82 13.35
N GLN A 808 7.07 -6.02 14.41
CA GLN A 808 8.30 -5.25 14.60
C GLN A 808 9.38 -5.56 13.56
N LEU A 809 9.40 -6.77 12.98
CA LEU A 809 10.29 -7.12 11.86
C LEU A 809 9.84 -6.45 10.56
N TYR A 810 8.53 -6.30 10.35
CA TYR A 810 7.95 -5.60 9.21
C TYR A 810 8.21 -4.09 9.29
N ASP A 811 7.99 -3.49 10.46
CA ASP A 811 8.14 -2.04 10.69
C ASP A 811 9.59 -1.62 11.01
N PHE A 812 10.56 -2.55 11.01
CA PHE A 812 11.93 -2.35 11.48
C PHE A 812 12.60 -1.07 10.93
N ASP A 813 12.52 -0.84 9.62
CA ASP A 813 13.16 0.32 8.99
C ASP A 813 12.46 1.63 9.34
N ALA A 814 11.14 1.60 9.52
CA ALA A 814 10.37 2.77 9.92
C ALA A 814 10.61 3.11 11.40
N ASP A 815 10.63 2.10 12.28
CA ASP A 815 10.92 2.25 13.72
C ASP A 815 12.33 2.76 13.97
N ARG A 816 13.31 2.26 13.18
CA ARG A 816 14.70 2.74 13.21
C ARG A 816 14.79 4.22 12.83
N LYS A 817 14.11 4.64 11.75
CA LYS A 817 14.06 6.05 11.31
C LYS A 817 13.39 6.96 12.34
N ALA A 818 12.35 6.45 13.03
CA ALA A 818 11.63 7.17 14.07
C ALA A 818 12.32 7.13 15.45
N ALA A 819 13.50 6.51 15.57
CA ALA A 819 14.23 6.30 16.82
C ALA A 819 13.43 5.55 17.92
N VAL A 820 12.43 4.74 17.53
CA VAL A 820 11.62 3.96 18.47
C VAL A 820 12.38 2.69 18.88
N GLN A 821 12.65 2.55 20.17
CA GLN A 821 13.49 1.47 20.72
C GLN A 821 12.73 0.14 20.94
N THR A 822 12.09 -0.39 19.89
CA THR A 822 11.42 -1.70 19.94
C THR A 822 12.42 -2.86 20.16
N PHE A 823 11.95 -4.08 20.44
CA PHE A 823 12.84 -5.22 20.69
C PHE A 823 13.78 -5.48 19.51
N VAL A 824 13.26 -5.40 18.29
CA VAL A 824 14.02 -5.63 17.05
C VAL A 824 15.07 -4.53 16.84
N VAL A 825 14.73 -3.27 17.08
CA VAL A 825 15.67 -2.13 17.00
C VAL A 825 16.76 -2.23 18.07
N ARG A 826 16.39 -2.58 19.30
CA ARG A 826 17.32 -2.61 20.45
C ARG A 826 18.31 -3.78 20.43
N HIS A 827 17.90 -4.96 19.93
CA HIS A 827 18.74 -6.16 19.96
C HIS A 827 19.25 -6.57 18.58
N SER A 828 18.33 -6.82 17.63
CA SER A 828 18.55 -7.06 16.20
C SER A 828 17.40 -7.86 15.58
N ARG A 829 17.28 -7.80 14.24
CA ARG A 829 16.45 -8.73 13.45
C ARG A 829 16.74 -10.20 13.75
N LEU A 830 18.02 -10.57 13.89
CA LEU A 830 18.41 -11.95 14.17
C LEU A 830 17.93 -12.42 15.56
N ALA A 831 18.07 -11.58 16.59
CA ALA A 831 17.55 -11.88 17.93
C ALA A 831 16.02 -12.07 17.91
N ALA A 832 15.31 -11.23 17.17
CA ALA A 832 13.87 -11.33 16.98
C ALA A 832 13.46 -12.62 16.24
N VAL A 833 14.18 -13.00 15.17
CA VAL A 833 13.93 -14.26 14.46
C VAL A 833 14.22 -15.47 15.35
N ARG A 834 15.28 -15.45 16.16
CA ARG A 834 15.59 -16.53 17.12
C ARG A 834 14.49 -16.66 18.17
N LEU A 835 14.04 -15.54 18.75
CA LEU A 835 12.95 -15.54 19.73
C LEU A 835 11.63 -16.01 19.09
N ALA A 836 11.33 -15.58 17.86
CA ALA A 836 10.14 -16.03 17.14
C ALA A 836 10.18 -17.52 16.81
N ARG A 837 11.35 -18.08 16.46
CA ARG A 837 11.53 -19.53 16.26
C ARG A 837 11.34 -20.32 17.55
N ALA A 838 11.92 -19.83 18.65
CA ALA A 838 11.72 -20.44 19.97
C ALA A 838 10.25 -20.39 20.39
N ALA A 839 9.60 -19.24 20.22
CA ALA A 839 8.17 -19.08 20.47
C ALA A 839 7.33 -20.01 19.60
N PHE A 840 7.65 -20.15 18.31
CA PHE A 840 6.95 -21.07 17.41
C PHE A 840 7.11 -22.54 17.78
N PHE A 841 8.29 -22.94 18.29
CA PHE A 841 8.51 -24.29 18.80
C PHE A 841 7.62 -24.56 20.02
N VAL A 842 7.60 -23.63 20.98
CA VAL A 842 6.73 -23.71 22.17
C VAL A 842 5.24 -23.71 21.76
N GLU A 843 4.86 -22.84 20.83
CA GLU A 843 3.52 -22.76 20.23
C GLU A 843 3.11 -24.08 19.60
N SER A 844 4.02 -24.74 18.87
CA SER A 844 3.75 -26.03 18.20
C SER A 844 3.58 -27.17 19.19
N LEU A 845 4.41 -27.23 20.24
CA LEU A 845 4.26 -28.20 21.33
C LEU A 845 2.95 -27.99 22.10
N ALA A 846 2.62 -26.74 22.41
CA ALA A 846 1.37 -26.40 23.08
C ALA A 846 0.16 -26.70 22.19
N LEU A 847 0.22 -26.40 20.88
CA LEU A 847 -0.81 -26.81 19.93
C LEU A 847 -0.99 -28.32 19.94
N ALA A 848 0.08 -29.11 19.85
CA ALA A 848 0.00 -30.57 19.93
C ALA A 848 -0.68 -31.03 21.24
N GLY A 849 -0.37 -30.37 22.37
CA GLY A 849 -1.05 -30.58 23.65
C GLY A 849 -2.54 -30.24 23.62
N LEU A 850 -2.93 -29.13 22.98
CA LEU A 850 -4.35 -28.76 22.79
C LEU A 850 -5.06 -29.81 21.94
N LEU A 851 -4.47 -30.21 20.82
CA LEU A 851 -5.04 -31.23 19.93
C LEU A 851 -5.24 -32.55 20.66
N TRP A 852 -4.24 -32.99 21.42
CA TRP A 852 -4.32 -34.20 22.26
C TRP A 852 -5.46 -34.11 23.28
N GLN A 853 -5.55 -32.99 24.00
CA GLN A 853 -6.58 -32.78 25.03
C GLN A 853 -8.00 -32.76 24.45
N THR A 854 -8.20 -32.21 23.25
CA THR A 854 -9.53 -32.21 22.61
C THR A 854 -10.06 -33.61 22.33
N ARG A 855 -9.22 -34.65 22.23
CA ARG A 855 -9.61 -36.03 21.89
C ARG A 855 -10.43 -36.13 20.60
N SER A 856 -10.22 -35.21 19.65
CA SER A 856 -10.88 -35.17 18.36
C SER A 856 -9.86 -35.28 17.23
N ALA A 857 -10.13 -36.15 16.25
CA ALA A 857 -9.28 -36.29 15.08
C ALA A 857 -9.41 -35.11 14.10
N TRP A 858 -10.53 -34.38 14.11
CA TRP A 858 -10.84 -33.36 13.09
C TRP A 858 -9.83 -32.21 13.05
N PRO A 859 -9.49 -31.55 14.17
CA PRO A 859 -8.44 -30.53 14.16
C PRO A 859 -7.10 -31.01 13.59
N ALA A 860 -6.73 -32.28 13.83
CA ALA A 860 -5.51 -32.88 13.31
C ALA A 860 -5.61 -33.21 11.81
N VAL A 861 -6.76 -33.68 11.33
CA VAL A 861 -7.03 -33.87 9.90
C VAL A 861 -6.89 -32.55 9.15
N PHE A 862 -7.47 -31.47 9.68
CA PHE A 862 -7.33 -30.13 9.12
C PHE A 862 -5.89 -29.61 9.16
N LEU A 863 -5.09 -29.99 10.16
CA LEU A 863 -3.66 -29.68 10.21
C LEU A 863 -2.88 -30.41 9.12
N SER A 864 -3.23 -31.66 8.83
CA SER A 864 -2.64 -32.42 7.71
C SER A 864 -3.01 -31.81 6.36
N ILE A 865 -4.26 -31.39 6.17
CA ILE A 865 -4.71 -30.65 4.98
C ILE A 865 -3.91 -29.36 4.83
N TYR A 866 -3.72 -28.62 5.92
CA TYR A 866 -2.90 -27.41 5.93
C TYR A 866 -1.44 -27.68 5.54
N ALA A 867 -0.83 -28.74 6.09
CA ALA A 867 0.55 -29.10 5.76
C ALA A 867 0.73 -29.41 4.28
N VAL A 868 -0.21 -30.14 3.67
CA VAL A 868 -0.23 -30.39 2.22
C VAL A 868 -0.38 -29.08 1.46
N TYR A 869 -1.33 -28.23 1.85
CA TYR A 869 -1.57 -26.94 1.22
C TYR A 869 -0.34 -26.04 1.22
N VAL A 870 0.33 -25.86 2.36
CA VAL A 870 1.56 -25.04 2.45
C VAL A 870 2.70 -25.65 1.65
N SER A 871 2.85 -26.97 1.66
CA SER A 871 3.87 -27.66 0.86
C SER A 871 3.64 -27.46 -0.63
N LEU A 872 2.39 -27.50 -1.10
CA LEU A 872 2.04 -27.21 -2.48
C LEU A 872 2.28 -25.73 -2.85
N LYS A 873 1.98 -24.78 -1.95
CA LYS A 873 2.32 -23.35 -2.16
C LYS A 873 3.82 -23.14 -2.32
N ALA A 874 4.62 -23.76 -1.46
CA ALA A 874 6.07 -23.68 -1.54
C ALA A 874 6.59 -24.29 -2.85
N ARG A 875 6.12 -25.49 -3.20
CA ARG A 875 6.61 -26.25 -4.35
C ARG A 875 6.15 -25.69 -5.70
N LEU A 876 4.87 -25.34 -5.84
CA LEU A 876 4.27 -24.98 -7.13
C LEU A 876 4.31 -23.49 -7.40
N TRP A 877 4.24 -22.66 -6.36
CA TRP A 877 4.18 -21.20 -6.53
C TRP A 877 5.47 -20.51 -6.11
N GLY A 878 6.48 -21.25 -5.65
CA GLY A 878 7.78 -20.71 -5.20
C GLY A 878 7.65 -19.83 -3.96
N MET A 879 6.65 -20.10 -3.10
CA MET A 879 6.44 -19.30 -1.90
C MET A 879 7.41 -19.70 -0.79
N THR A 880 8.02 -18.70 -0.15
CA THR A 880 8.88 -18.94 1.01
C THR A 880 8.03 -19.14 2.27
N ILE A 881 8.22 -20.25 2.97
CA ILE A 881 7.59 -20.49 4.27
C ILE A 881 8.38 -19.75 5.34
N VAL A 882 7.74 -18.83 6.05
CA VAL A 882 8.40 -18.05 7.12
C VAL A 882 7.66 -18.22 8.44
N ILE A 883 8.40 -18.12 9.55
CA ILE A 883 7.83 -18.19 10.90
C ILE A 883 7.35 -16.80 11.36
N ALA A 884 8.19 -15.78 11.18
CA ALA A 884 7.90 -14.39 11.55
C ALA A 884 8.66 -13.35 10.72
N GLU A 885 9.64 -13.72 9.89
CA GLU A 885 10.39 -12.76 9.09
C GLU A 885 9.69 -12.52 7.74
N PRO A 886 9.24 -11.29 7.43
CA PRO A 886 8.69 -10.97 6.11
C PRO A 886 9.78 -11.14 5.04
N ARG A 887 9.42 -11.76 3.90
CA ARG A 887 10.28 -11.95 2.73
C ARG A 887 9.52 -11.64 1.46
N ASP A 888 10.14 -11.75 0.29
CA ASP A 888 9.40 -11.69 -0.97
C ASP A 888 8.62 -12.99 -1.20
N ARG A 889 7.35 -12.85 -1.62
CA ARG A 889 6.41 -13.96 -1.91
C ARG A 889 6.41 -15.05 -0.82
N TYR A 890 5.96 -14.70 0.38
CA TYR A 890 5.98 -15.59 1.55
C TYR A 890 4.59 -16.03 2.01
N THR A 891 4.55 -17.12 2.79
CA THR A 891 3.42 -17.47 3.65
C THR A 891 3.89 -17.64 5.10
N ILE A 892 3.07 -17.17 6.05
CA ILE A 892 3.36 -17.29 7.48
C ILE A 892 2.87 -18.66 7.95
N LEU A 893 3.80 -19.48 8.45
CA LEU A 893 3.48 -20.82 8.94
C LEU A 893 2.48 -20.75 10.12
N GLY A 894 1.45 -21.59 10.04
CA GLY A 894 0.35 -21.69 10.99
C GLY A 894 -0.80 -20.68 10.77
N LEU A 895 -0.62 -19.63 9.97
CA LEU A 895 -1.60 -18.54 9.88
C LEU A 895 -2.98 -19.02 9.40
N GLU A 896 -3.07 -19.60 8.21
CA GLU A 896 -4.35 -20.04 7.65
C GLU A 896 -4.94 -21.21 8.45
N TYR A 897 -4.09 -22.00 9.12
CA TYR A 897 -4.56 -23.02 10.05
C TYR A 897 -5.33 -22.38 11.22
N TYR A 898 -4.75 -21.42 11.93
CA TYR A 898 -5.41 -20.81 13.09
C TYR A 898 -6.62 -19.95 12.75
N THR A 899 -6.61 -19.27 11.60
CA THR A 899 -7.71 -18.35 11.24
C THR A 899 -8.85 -19.02 10.47
N ALA A 900 -8.63 -20.19 9.88
CA ALA A 900 -9.63 -20.86 9.04
C ALA A 900 -9.86 -22.32 9.47
N LEU A 901 -8.82 -23.15 9.43
CA LEU A 901 -9.00 -24.61 9.48
C LEU A 901 -9.17 -25.17 10.90
N PHE A 902 -8.47 -24.58 11.88
CA PHE A 902 -8.59 -24.96 13.28
C PHE A 902 -9.98 -24.66 13.86
N PRO A 903 -10.56 -23.45 13.68
CA PRO A 903 -11.95 -23.19 14.06
C PRO A 903 -12.94 -24.17 13.42
N LEU A 904 -12.78 -24.47 12.13
CA LEU A 904 -13.64 -25.41 11.43
C LEU A 904 -13.49 -26.85 11.94
N GLY A 905 -12.27 -27.29 12.24
CA GLY A 905 -12.02 -28.61 12.81
C GLY A 905 -12.68 -28.81 14.18
N ILE A 906 -12.63 -27.78 15.03
CA ILE A 906 -13.30 -27.81 16.34
C ILE A 906 -14.82 -27.74 16.18
N LEU A 907 -15.33 -26.81 15.38
CA LEU A 907 -16.79 -26.66 15.15
C LEU A 907 -17.40 -27.90 14.50
N LEU A 908 -16.68 -28.57 13.60
CA LEU A 908 -17.11 -29.85 13.03
C LEU A 908 -17.19 -30.93 14.13
N ALA A 909 -16.20 -30.97 15.03
CA ALA A 909 -16.23 -31.89 16.16
C ALA A 909 -17.43 -31.62 17.09
N CYS A 910 -17.73 -30.35 17.39
CA CYS A 910 -18.92 -29.94 18.14
C CYS A 910 -20.21 -30.36 17.42
N ALA A 911 -20.36 -30.04 16.14
CA ALA A 911 -21.57 -30.31 15.35
C ALA A 911 -21.83 -31.81 15.16
N LEU A 912 -20.78 -32.64 15.06
CA LEU A 912 -20.92 -34.09 15.01
C LEU A 912 -21.34 -34.69 16.35
N ARG A 913 -20.98 -34.07 17.48
CA ARG A 913 -21.43 -34.50 18.81
C ARG A 913 -22.84 -33.99 19.12
N SER A 914 -23.15 -32.77 18.71
CA SER A 914 -24.41 -32.09 18.99
C SER A 914 -24.91 -31.41 17.71
N PRO A 915 -25.87 -32.01 16.99
CA PRO A 915 -26.31 -31.50 15.68
C PRO A 915 -26.81 -30.05 15.67
N GLY A 916 -27.29 -29.51 16.80
CA GLY A 916 -27.66 -28.09 16.91
C GLY A 916 -26.51 -27.13 16.61
N ASP A 917 -25.26 -27.54 16.87
CA ASP A 917 -24.07 -26.70 16.69
C ASP A 917 -23.72 -26.46 15.21
N TRP A 918 -24.37 -27.12 14.26
CA TRP A 918 -24.28 -26.77 12.83
C TRP A 918 -24.66 -25.31 12.55
N THR A 919 -25.57 -24.75 13.35
CA THR A 919 -25.91 -23.31 13.28
C THR A 919 -24.70 -22.41 13.56
N PHE A 920 -23.76 -22.86 14.41
CA PHE A 920 -22.53 -22.14 14.72
C PHE A 920 -21.44 -22.32 13.67
N VAL A 921 -21.42 -23.44 12.94
CA VAL A 921 -20.59 -23.57 11.73
C VAL A 921 -20.98 -22.49 10.72
N VAL A 922 -22.28 -22.36 10.44
CA VAL A 922 -22.81 -21.35 9.51
C VAL A 922 -22.53 -19.93 10.03
N SER A 923 -22.83 -19.68 11.30
CA SER A 923 -22.61 -18.36 11.92
C SER A 923 -21.13 -17.97 11.89
N HIS A 924 -20.23 -18.90 12.19
CA HIS A 924 -18.78 -18.67 12.10
C HIS A 924 -18.34 -18.36 10.67
N LEU A 925 -18.86 -19.06 9.67
CA LEU A 925 -18.58 -18.76 8.25
C LEU A 925 -19.15 -17.40 7.83
N ILE A 926 -20.27 -16.95 8.39
CA ILE A 926 -20.81 -15.61 8.11
C ILE A 926 -19.93 -14.51 8.72
N VAL A 927 -19.44 -14.73 9.95
CA VAL A 927 -18.66 -13.70 10.69
C VAL A 927 -17.18 -13.71 10.31
N PHE A 928 -16.60 -14.89 10.10
CA PHE A 928 -15.17 -15.14 9.89
C PHE A 928 -14.87 -15.98 8.64
N GLY A 929 -15.77 -16.07 7.67
CA GLY A 929 -15.56 -16.92 6.48
C GLY A 929 -14.53 -16.42 5.47
N ALA A 930 -14.06 -15.18 5.56
CA ALA A 930 -13.14 -14.63 4.55
C ALA A 930 -11.81 -15.42 4.43
N PRO A 931 -11.10 -15.76 5.53
CA PRO A 931 -9.95 -16.67 5.47
C PRO A 931 -10.28 -18.06 4.90
N VAL A 932 -11.46 -18.61 5.22
CA VAL A 932 -11.91 -19.91 4.70
C VAL A 932 -12.12 -19.85 3.19
N VAL A 933 -12.78 -18.80 2.69
CA VAL A 933 -13.00 -18.59 1.25
C VAL A 933 -11.67 -18.41 0.52
N SER A 934 -10.73 -17.65 1.09
CA SER A 934 -9.38 -17.50 0.52
C SER A 934 -8.66 -18.83 0.41
N PHE A 935 -8.65 -19.61 1.50
CA PHE A 935 -8.06 -20.94 1.55
C PHE A 935 -8.67 -21.87 0.49
N MET A 936 -10.00 -21.92 0.38
CA MET A 936 -10.69 -22.77 -0.61
C MET A 936 -10.40 -22.35 -2.06
N ARG A 937 -10.34 -21.04 -2.32
CA ARG A 937 -10.02 -20.50 -3.65
C ARG A 937 -8.58 -20.84 -4.04
N GLU A 938 -7.62 -20.58 -3.16
CA GLU A 938 -6.20 -20.90 -3.38
C GLU A 938 -5.97 -22.40 -3.51
N GLY A 939 -6.60 -23.21 -2.65
CA GLY A 939 -6.54 -24.67 -2.70
C GLY A 939 -7.04 -25.24 -4.02
N ARG A 940 -8.14 -24.68 -4.58
CA ARG A 940 -8.65 -25.07 -5.90
C ARG A 940 -7.64 -24.75 -7.01
N LEU A 941 -6.99 -23.59 -6.96
CA LEU A 941 -5.95 -23.21 -7.93
C LEU A 941 -4.72 -24.11 -7.84
N LEU A 942 -4.29 -24.48 -6.64
CA LEU A 942 -3.20 -25.43 -6.44
C LEU A 942 -3.56 -26.80 -7.00
N ALA A 943 -4.76 -27.32 -6.71
CA ALA A 943 -5.22 -28.61 -7.24
C ALA A 943 -5.26 -28.62 -8.77
N GLN A 944 -5.75 -27.54 -9.40
CA GLN A 944 -5.71 -27.38 -10.85
C GLN A 944 -4.28 -27.34 -11.40
N THR A 945 -3.35 -26.70 -10.70
CA THR A 945 -1.93 -26.64 -11.08
C THR A 945 -1.29 -28.03 -11.03
N VAL A 946 -1.56 -28.81 -9.96
CA VAL A 946 -1.10 -30.21 -9.82
C VAL A 946 -1.62 -31.06 -10.98
N LEU A 947 -2.92 -31.01 -11.26
CA LEU A 947 -3.54 -31.78 -12.34
C LEU A 947 -2.96 -31.44 -13.72
N ARG A 948 -2.63 -30.17 -13.98
CA ARG A 948 -1.98 -29.74 -15.22
C ARG A 948 -0.52 -30.18 -15.30
N SER A 949 0.21 -30.15 -14.19
CA SER A 949 1.63 -30.58 -14.13
C SER A 949 1.81 -32.11 -14.22
N GLY A 950 0.81 -32.91 -13.84
CA GLY A 950 0.86 -34.38 -13.92
C GLY A 950 0.61 -34.97 -15.31
N ILE A 951 0.02 -34.20 -16.24
CA ILE A 951 -0.29 -34.66 -17.60
C ILE A 951 0.89 -34.47 -18.56
N GLY A 952 1.93 -33.70 -18.19
CA GLY A 952 3.11 -33.43 -19.02
C GLY A 952 4.32 -34.36 -18.81
N ALA A 953 4.20 -35.43 -18.00
CA ALA A 953 5.32 -36.34 -17.70
C ALA A 953 5.25 -37.70 -18.42
N ARG A 954 4.29 -37.90 -19.33
CA ARG A 954 4.26 -39.01 -20.29
C ARG A 954 3.83 -38.46 -21.64
N GLY A 955 4.80 -38.12 -22.47
CA GLY A 955 4.62 -37.63 -23.84
C GLY A 955 5.98 -37.40 -24.44
#